data_AF-R0M9K0-F1
#
_entry.id   AF-R0M9K0-F1
#
_cell.length_a   1.000
_cell.length_b   1.000
_cell.length_c   1.000
_cell.angle_alpha   90.00
_cell.angle_beta   90.00
_cell.angle_gamma   90.00
#
_symmetry.space_group_name_H-M   'P 1'
#
loop_
_entity.id
_entity.type
_entity.pdbx_description
1 polymer ?
#
loop_
_entity_poly.entity_id
_entity_poly.type
_entity_poly.pdbx_seq_one_letter_code
_entity_poly.pdbx_strand_id
1 'polypeptide(L)'
;MQVLNIAEKPSVAKSISKIMSSNLTTTRVPNKFCTNIKFKYKDDDMIFTSVLGHLFHLNFVKKYRWEEIEPSSLFYEPVIRTISDETIKKNIENQVRYANKVVIWTDCDREGENIAKQIESVVLAIKSVEVFRARFSGISTYEIQKSYDDLKTINNAEADAVDARMELDLKIGSAFTIFQTLCLKNLFNSKKIVSFGPCQIPTLGFVVERYEAIENHVDEKYWSLKLHSTKTNTMDIFNWKRDRVFDYNCAVHFNNLLEDLPAIITKVEESPTTKLKPLPLRTVELQKICSSIFKVSSHKIMTIAEKLYNQGFISYPRTETDSFDTKFNFKNILENLKKDGSYLNAIENIQKDFKYPRKGKNNDMAHSPIYPLKGGSSLSGLERSIFDFISRRFLGGLCDDAKGLEKTYEATVGREVFIIKSHKILHKNYLNVYTYDTWAEKDVNDYVLGEQLKSRLEMDEHKTEPPPFLTESDLIALMDKNGIGTDATIHEHIQKIQEREYARKEGAFIIPEKFGIALIRGYKILNLDFSGPVLRKDLEIKLKEVCNLNLEKNQLVNEEIRTYHKLYDILKQNQGNFYDFISNYIKTSNRLIEKRLKRVGGGGDEGGNNGGGSGGGVTLKRPNITKPTTKAPTTRLTTKPTTRPTTTRPTSKAPTITTNPNRELTNREPKKRKPTEQIFNKENKENKFHCNCGKPAIKSETKSGDNKGKMYYTCPEGVKKCGYFKWASEDGKCHCGFDPIELVSKTENNKGRRFLKCKKAYKPCKFFEWAD
;
A
#
# COMPACT_ATOMS: atom_id res chain seq x y z
N MET A 1 -40.92 -18.39 -19.57
CA MET A 1 -41.19 -18.91 -18.19
C MET A 1 -41.23 -17.74 -17.20
N GLN A 2 -41.57 -17.93 -15.92
CA GLN A 2 -41.40 -16.86 -14.91
C GLN A 2 -40.03 -16.95 -14.23
N VAL A 3 -39.25 -15.87 -14.26
CA VAL A 3 -37.89 -15.83 -13.71
C VAL A 3 -37.77 -14.75 -12.63
N LEU A 4 -37.43 -15.17 -11.42
CA LEU A 4 -37.18 -14.26 -10.30
C LEU A 4 -35.71 -13.81 -10.32
N ASN A 5 -35.50 -12.51 -10.47
CA ASN A 5 -34.19 -11.88 -10.54
C ASN A 5 -33.96 -11.07 -9.25
N ILE A 6 -32.84 -11.26 -8.55
CA ILE A 6 -32.58 -10.63 -7.24
C ILE A 6 -31.20 -9.97 -7.25
N ALA A 7 -31.15 -8.63 -7.16
CA ALA A 7 -29.88 -7.88 -7.03
C ALA A 7 -29.59 -7.43 -5.59
N GLU A 8 -28.34 -7.04 -5.33
CA GLU A 8 -27.89 -6.59 -4.00
C GLU A 8 -28.59 -5.30 -3.51
N LYS A 9 -28.94 -4.40 -4.44
CA LYS A 9 -29.40 -3.03 -4.16
C LYS A 9 -30.51 -2.61 -5.14
N PRO A 10 -31.51 -1.80 -4.73
CA PRO A 10 -32.59 -1.34 -5.62
C PRO A 10 -32.09 -0.54 -6.84
N SER A 11 -30.94 0.13 -6.73
CA SER A 11 -30.26 0.81 -7.83
C SER A 11 -29.82 -0.17 -8.91
N VAL A 12 -29.18 -1.28 -8.54
CA VAL A 12 -28.72 -2.33 -9.47
C VAL A 12 -29.92 -2.97 -10.17
N ALA A 13 -30.93 -3.43 -9.42
CA ALA A 13 -32.16 -4.00 -9.99
C ALA A 13 -32.82 -3.06 -11.02
N LYS A 14 -32.93 -1.77 -10.69
CA LYS A 14 -33.53 -0.74 -11.56
C LYS A 14 -32.68 -0.42 -12.80
N SER A 15 -31.36 -0.39 -12.67
CA SER A 15 -30.45 -0.17 -13.79
C SER A 15 -30.42 -1.37 -14.75
N ILE A 16 -30.37 -2.59 -14.23
CA ILE A 16 -30.38 -3.84 -15.02
C ILE A 16 -31.73 -4.01 -15.73
N SER A 17 -32.86 -3.84 -15.02
CA SER A 17 -34.19 -3.94 -15.64
C SER A 17 -34.35 -3.00 -16.84
N LYS A 18 -33.87 -1.76 -16.73
CA LYS A 18 -33.87 -0.76 -17.81
C LYS A 18 -32.96 -1.07 -18.99
N ILE A 19 -31.96 -1.92 -18.79
CA ILE A 19 -31.08 -2.41 -19.86
C ILE A 19 -31.73 -3.58 -20.60
N MET A 20 -32.48 -4.42 -19.87
CA MET A 20 -33.15 -5.59 -20.43
C MET A 20 -34.46 -5.24 -21.14
N SER A 21 -35.24 -4.27 -20.64
CA SER A 21 -36.50 -3.85 -21.25
C SER A 21 -36.82 -2.36 -21.07
N SER A 22 -37.43 -1.77 -22.10
CA SER A 22 -38.05 -0.44 -22.07
C SER A 22 -39.39 -0.43 -21.34
N ASN A 23 -40.11 -1.55 -21.34
CA ASN A 23 -41.48 -1.69 -20.84
C ASN A 23 -41.46 -2.33 -19.45
N LEU A 24 -41.45 -1.48 -18.41
CA LEU A 24 -41.32 -1.89 -17.00
C LEU A 24 -42.56 -1.52 -16.18
N THR A 25 -43.17 -2.51 -15.52
CA THR A 25 -44.26 -2.31 -14.55
C THR A 25 -43.74 -2.49 -13.13
N THR A 26 -43.82 -1.47 -12.26
CA THR A 26 -43.26 -1.54 -10.89
C THR A 26 -44.37 -1.69 -9.84
N THR A 27 -44.27 -2.72 -9.01
CA THR A 27 -45.13 -2.93 -7.83
C THR A 27 -44.36 -2.61 -6.55
N ARG A 28 -44.99 -1.93 -5.59
CA ARG A 28 -44.41 -1.71 -4.24
C ARG A 28 -44.42 -3.02 -3.44
N VAL A 29 -43.47 -3.13 -2.52
CA VAL A 29 -43.40 -4.19 -1.49
C VAL A 29 -43.50 -3.53 -0.10
N PRO A 30 -43.60 -4.28 1.01
CA PRO A 30 -43.69 -3.65 2.34
C PRO A 30 -42.42 -2.90 2.77
N ASN A 31 -41.23 -3.32 2.29
CA ASN A 31 -40.01 -2.53 2.42
C ASN A 31 -40.11 -1.22 1.60
N LYS A 32 -39.70 -0.09 2.19
CA LYS A 32 -39.84 1.26 1.61
C LYS A 32 -38.90 1.56 0.42
N PHE A 33 -37.83 0.77 0.24
CA PHE A 33 -36.75 1.03 -0.73
C PHE A 33 -36.72 0.01 -1.88
N CYS A 34 -37.00 -1.26 -1.61
CA CYS A 34 -37.13 -2.31 -2.62
C CYS A 34 -38.45 -2.19 -3.39
N THR A 35 -38.52 -2.82 -4.56
CA THR A 35 -39.74 -2.94 -5.39
C THR A 35 -39.68 -4.25 -6.17
N ASN A 36 -40.81 -4.65 -6.79
CA ASN A 36 -40.84 -5.73 -7.77
C ASN A 36 -41.10 -5.12 -9.16
N ILE A 37 -40.10 -5.18 -10.03
CA ILE A 37 -40.13 -4.66 -11.40
C ILE A 37 -40.44 -5.82 -12.34
N LYS A 38 -41.61 -5.78 -12.99
CA LYS A 38 -42.08 -6.80 -13.94
C LYS A 38 -41.86 -6.35 -15.37
N PHE A 39 -41.34 -7.23 -16.22
CA PHE A 39 -41.16 -6.99 -17.66
C PHE A 39 -41.00 -8.32 -18.42
N LYS A 40 -41.22 -8.30 -19.74
CA LYS A 40 -40.81 -9.42 -20.60
C LYS A 40 -39.39 -9.23 -21.09
N TYR A 41 -38.62 -10.32 -21.16
CA TYR A 41 -37.30 -10.37 -21.77
C TYR A 41 -37.12 -11.70 -22.49
N LYS A 42 -36.88 -11.67 -23.81
CA LYS A 42 -37.08 -12.84 -24.68
C LYS A 42 -38.50 -13.41 -24.40
N ASP A 43 -38.62 -14.72 -24.23
CA ASP A 43 -39.88 -15.42 -23.93
C ASP A 43 -40.14 -15.60 -22.41
N ASP A 44 -39.39 -14.90 -21.56
CA ASP A 44 -39.52 -14.94 -20.09
C ASP A 44 -40.26 -13.72 -19.53
N ASP A 45 -41.14 -14.00 -18.56
CA ASP A 45 -41.79 -13.04 -17.67
C ASP A 45 -40.87 -12.82 -16.45
N MET A 46 -40.12 -11.72 -16.49
CA MET A 46 -39.12 -11.37 -15.48
C MET A 46 -39.80 -10.66 -14.31
N ILE A 47 -39.51 -11.10 -13.07
CA ILE A 47 -39.77 -10.35 -11.85
C ILE A 47 -38.43 -10.00 -11.21
N PHE A 48 -38.05 -8.72 -11.27
CA PHE A 48 -36.79 -8.23 -10.72
C PHE A 48 -37.02 -7.53 -9.38
N THR A 49 -36.32 -7.94 -8.33
CA THR A 49 -36.32 -7.31 -7.00
C THR A 49 -34.90 -7.17 -6.46
N SER A 50 -34.76 -6.71 -5.21
CA SER A 50 -33.47 -6.55 -4.56
C SER A 50 -33.51 -6.79 -3.06
N VAL A 51 -32.32 -7.05 -2.51
CA VAL A 51 -32.02 -6.92 -1.08
C VAL A 51 -31.47 -5.51 -0.77
N LEU A 52 -30.84 -5.33 0.39
CA LEU A 52 -30.17 -4.09 0.81
C LEU A 52 -28.77 -4.42 1.38
N GLY A 53 -27.97 -5.18 0.61
CA GLY A 53 -26.81 -5.89 1.13
C GLY A 53 -27.20 -7.21 1.83
N HIS A 54 -26.46 -7.63 2.85
CA HIS A 54 -26.68 -8.90 3.55
C HIS A 54 -28.10 -9.04 4.13
N LEU A 55 -28.76 -10.16 3.81
CA LEU A 55 -30.02 -10.59 4.40
C LEU A 55 -29.87 -11.02 5.86
N PHE A 56 -28.69 -11.45 6.28
CA PHE A 56 -28.42 -11.91 7.64
C PHE A 56 -27.26 -11.15 8.29
N HIS A 57 -27.42 -10.89 9.59
CA HIS A 57 -26.32 -10.57 10.51
C HIS A 57 -25.95 -11.81 11.34
N LEU A 58 -24.66 -11.97 11.66
CA LEU A 58 -24.23 -12.92 12.69
C LEU A 58 -24.39 -12.31 14.08
N ASN A 59 -24.94 -13.09 15.00
CA ASN A 59 -25.06 -12.77 16.43
C ASN A 59 -24.70 -14.01 17.25
N PHE A 60 -24.33 -13.83 18.52
CA PHE A 60 -24.24 -14.96 19.46
C PHE A 60 -25.62 -15.54 19.75
N VAL A 61 -25.71 -16.86 20.03
CA VAL A 61 -26.98 -17.53 20.41
C VAL A 61 -27.57 -16.88 21.66
N LYS A 62 -26.76 -16.73 22.70
CA LYS A 62 -27.17 -16.06 23.94
C LYS A 62 -26.88 -14.56 23.85
N LYS A 63 -27.82 -13.76 24.37
CA LYS A 63 -27.63 -12.32 24.58
C LYS A 63 -27.24 -12.09 26.03
N TYR A 64 -26.19 -11.30 26.25
CA TYR A 64 -25.61 -11.02 27.56
C TYR A 64 -25.52 -9.51 27.79
N ARG A 65 -25.69 -9.04 29.03
CA ARG A 65 -25.12 -7.75 29.42
C ARG A 65 -23.61 -7.91 29.55
N TRP A 66 -22.85 -6.86 29.26
CA TRP A 66 -21.38 -6.95 29.19
C TRP A 66 -20.78 -7.32 30.56
N GLU A 67 -21.38 -6.85 31.64
CA GLU A 67 -21.02 -7.15 33.03
C GLU A 67 -21.37 -8.57 33.49
N GLU A 68 -22.15 -9.33 32.72
CA GLU A 68 -22.63 -10.69 33.10
C GLU A 68 -21.88 -11.83 32.40
N ILE A 69 -20.95 -11.50 31.50
CA ILE A 69 -20.20 -12.48 30.71
C ILE A 69 -18.70 -12.40 30.99
N GLU A 70 -18.11 -13.56 31.26
CA GLU A 70 -16.67 -13.77 31.15
C GLU A 70 -16.26 -13.66 29.67
N PRO A 71 -15.56 -12.60 29.22
CA PRO A 71 -15.46 -12.32 27.78
C PRO A 71 -14.61 -13.33 27.01
N SER A 72 -13.82 -14.20 27.68
CA SER A 72 -13.15 -15.31 26.99
C SER A 72 -14.11 -16.37 26.45
N SER A 73 -15.32 -16.50 27.00
CA SER A 73 -16.28 -17.50 26.50
C SER A 73 -16.77 -17.19 25.08
N LEU A 74 -16.74 -15.92 24.66
CA LEU A 74 -17.18 -15.46 23.34
C LEU A 74 -16.31 -15.98 22.18
N PHE A 75 -15.09 -16.46 22.47
CA PHE A 75 -14.29 -17.19 21.49
C PHE A 75 -14.95 -18.52 21.06
N TYR A 76 -15.76 -19.14 21.92
CA TYR A 76 -16.36 -20.46 21.70
C TYR A 76 -17.91 -20.46 21.74
N GLU A 77 -18.55 -19.38 22.20
CA GLU A 77 -20.02 -19.23 22.15
C GLU A 77 -20.52 -19.38 20.69
N PRO A 78 -21.54 -20.22 20.44
CA PRO A 78 -22.08 -20.41 19.09
C PRO A 78 -22.69 -19.15 18.50
N VAL A 79 -22.60 -19.02 17.17
CA VAL A 79 -23.19 -17.91 16.41
C VAL A 79 -24.38 -18.39 15.58
N ILE A 80 -25.36 -17.50 15.41
CA ILE A 80 -26.57 -17.68 14.60
C ILE A 80 -26.71 -16.55 13.58
N ARG A 81 -27.35 -16.88 12.46
CA ARG A 81 -27.81 -15.90 11.47
C ARG A 81 -29.18 -15.37 11.87
N THR A 82 -29.26 -14.07 12.14
CA THR A 82 -30.51 -13.34 12.37
C THR A 82 -30.84 -12.49 11.15
N ILE A 83 -32.09 -12.48 10.70
CA ILE A 83 -32.50 -11.71 9.52
C ILE A 83 -32.35 -10.19 9.76
N SER A 84 -31.88 -9.46 8.74
CA SER A 84 -31.70 -8.01 8.76
C SER A 84 -33.03 -7.27 8.52
N ASP A 85 -33.86 -7.78 7.60
CA ASP A 85 -35.19 -7.23 7.29
C ASP A 85 -36.14 -8.36 6.83
N GLU A 86 -37.08 -8.72 7.71
CA GLU A 86 -38.10 -9.74 7.46
C GLU A 86 -39.04 -9.37 6.29
N THR A 87 -39.23 -8.08 5.99
CA THR A 87 -40.07 -7.62 4.87
C THR A 87 -39.44 -7.88 3.51
N ILE A 88 -38.10 -7.88 3.42
CA ILE A 88 -37.35 -8.27 2.22
C ILE A 88 -37.38 -9.79 2.06
N LYS A 89 -37.08 -10.55 3.13
CA LYS A 89 -37.21 -12.02 3.15
C LYS A 89 -38.60 -12.44 2.68
N LYS A 90 -39.67 -11.94 3.31
CA LYS A 90 -41.05 -12.26 2.95
C LYS A 90 -41.45 -11.85 1.52
N ASN A 91 -40.80 -10.85 0.93
CA ASN A 91 -40.98 -10.55 -0.49
C ASN A 91 -40.38 -11.64 -1.39
N ILE A 92 -39.15 -12.09 -1.11
CA ILE A 92 -38.48 -13.19 -1.82
C ILE A 92 -39.32 -14.47 -1.69
N GLU A 93 -39.73 -14.83 -0.47
CA GLU A 93 -40.60 -15.98 -0.18
C GLU A 93 -41.95 -15.95 -0.92
N ASN A 94 -42.47 -14.75 -1.21
CA ASN A 94 -43.71 -14.58 -1.97
C ASN A 94 -43.49 -14.70 -3.48
N GLN A 95 -42.40 -14.17 -4.04
CA GLN A 95 -42.13 -14.26 -5.48
C GLN A 95 -41.66 -15.67 -5.90
N VAL A 96 -40.83 -16.33 -5.08
CA VAL A 96 -40.20 -17.62 -5.43
C VAL A 96 -41.22 -18.75 -5.62
N ARG A 97 -42.38 -18.69 -4.96
CA ARG A 97 -43.49 -19.64 -5.13
C ARG A 97 -43.89 -19.79 -6.61
N TYR A 98 -43.98 -18.67 -7.32
CA TYR A 98 -44.42 -18.59 -8.72
C TYR A 98 -43.27 -18.72 -9.73
N ALA A 99 -42.03 -18.47 -9.31
CA ALA A 99 -40.85 -18.56 -10.18
C ALA A 99 -40.58 -20.00 -10.64
N ASN A 100 -40.23 -20.17 -11.92
CA ASN A 100 -39.68 -21.41 -12.47
C ASN A 100 -38.16 -21.50 -12.31
N LYS A 101 -37.48 -20.35 -12.19
CA LYS A 101 -36.03 -20.19 -12.15
C LYS A 101 -35.68 -18.94 -11.33
N VAL A 102 -34.56 -18.97 -10.61
CA VAL A 102 -34.02 -17.82 -9.89
C VAL A 102 -32.66 -17.41 -10.46
N VAL A 103 -32.43 -16.10 -10.61
CA VAL A 103 -31.13 -15.53 -11.05
C VAL A 103 -30.68 -14.46 -10.07
N ILE A 104 -29.48 -14.62 -9.52
CA ILE A 104 -28.89 -13.69 -8.56
C ILE A 104 -27.91 -12.75 -9.28
N TRP A 105 -28.13 -11.45 -9.05
CA TRP A 105 -27.44 -10.30 -9.63
C TRP A 105 -26.82 -9.42 -8.52
N THR A 106 -26.21 -10.04 -7.51
CA THR A 106 -25.37 -9.32 -6.54
C THR A 106 -24.13 -8.74 -7.21
N ASP A 107 -23.43 -7.79 -6.57
CA ASP A 107 -22.13 -7.36 -7.10
C ASP A 107 -21.16 -8.57 -7.14
N CYS A 108 -20.16 -8.56 -8.03
CA CYS A 108 -19.45 -9.80 -8.40
C CYS A 108 -18.19 -10.12 -7.57
N ASP A 109 -18.08 -9.53 -6.37
CA ASP A 109 -17.03 -9.80 -5.39
C ASP A 109 -17.43 -10.87 -4.36
N ARG A 110 -16.55 -11.12 -3.38
CA ARG A 110 -16.76 -12.16 -2.34
C ARG A 110 -17.94 -11.85 -1.43
N GLU A 111 -18.14 -10.59 -1.07
CA GLU A 111 -19.28 -10.17 -0.25
C GLU A 111 -20.58 -10.41 -1.04
N GLY A 112 -20.60 -10.09 -2.35
CA GLY A 112 -21.69 -10.41 -3.25
C GLY A 112 -21.95 -11.91 -3.46
N GLU A 113 -20.94 -12.78 -3.42
CA GLU A 113 -21.14 -14.24 -3.36
C GLU A 113 -21.71 -14.70 -2.01
N ASN A 114 -21.27 -14.13 -0.90
CA ASN A 114 -21.86 -14.43 0.41
C ASN A 114 -23.35 -14.02 0.42
N ILE A 115 -23.68 -12.82 -0.06
CA ILE A 115 -25.06 -12.35 -0.20
C ILE A 115 -25.85 -13.26 -1.17
N ALA A 116 -25.24 -13.77 -2.23
CA ALA A 116 -25.88 -14.75 -3.10
C ALA A 116 -26.22 -16.06 -2.36
N LYS A 117 -25.27 -16.63 -1.60
CA LYS A 117 -25.49 -17.83 -0.76
C LYS A 117 -26.55 -17.58 0.33
N GLN A 118 -26.64 -16.36 0.86
CA GLN A 118 -27.73 -15.95 1.76
C GLN A 118 -29.09 -15.94 1.05
N ILE A 119 -29.20 -15.36 -0.15
CA ILE A 119 -30.43 -15.34 -0.97
C ILE A 119 -30.86 -16.77 -1.35
N GLU A 120 -29.93 -17.60 -1.81
CA GLU A 120 -30.15 -19.01 -2.14
C GLU A 120 -30.75 -19.79 -0.97
N SER A 121 -30.24 -19.60 0.25
CA SER A 121 -30.77 -20.27 1.44
C SER A 121 -32.22 -19.90 1.78
N VAL A 122 -32.63 -18.66 1.49
CA VAL A 122 -34.04 -18.21 1.65
C VAL A 122 -34.93 -18.74 0.52
N VAL A 123 -34.40 -18.84 -0.69
CA VAL A 123 -35.09 -19.38 -1.88
C VAL A 123 -35.39 -20.87 -1.72
N LEU A 124 -34.36 -21.67 -1.41
CA LEU A 124 -34.47 -23.13 -1.34
C LEU A 124 -35.28 -23.61 -0.10
N ALA A 125 -35.36 -22.79 0.95
CA ALA A 125 -36.23 -23.05 2.10
C ALA A 125 -37.74 -22.97 1.78
N ILE A 126 -38.12 -22.39 0.64
CA ILE A 126 -39.53 -22.27 0.20
C ILE A 126 -39.84 -23.17 -0.99
N LYS A 127 -38.89 -23.36 -1.91
CA LYS A 127 -39.10 -24.12 -3.14
C LYS A 127 -37.80 -24.71 -3.65
N SER A 128 -37.81 -26.01 -3.97
CA SER A 128 -36.77 -26.60 -4.83
C SER A 128 -36.90 -26.01 -6.23
N VAL A 129 -35.97 -25.14 -6.61
CA VAL A 129 -35.94 -24.40 -7.87
C VAL A 129 -34.48 -24.16 -8.26
N GLU A 130 -34.18 -24.15 -9.55
CA GLU A 130 -32.81 -23.87 -10.00
C GLU A 130 -32.42 -22.41 -9.68
N VAL A 131 -31.29 -22.25 -9.01
CA VAL A 131 -30.69 -20.96 -8.64
C VAL A 131 -29.42 -20.75 -9.46
N PHE A 132 -29.40 -19.66 -10.21
CA PHE A 132 -28.29 -19.29 -11.08
C PHE A 132 -27.64 -17.98 -10.63
N ARG A 133 -26.36 -17.82 -10.97
CA ARG A 133 -25.54 -16.64 -10.67
C ARG A 133 -25.15 -15.94 -11.98
N ALA A 134 -25.59 -14.69 -12.11
CA ALA A 134 -25.12 -13.78 -13.14
C ALA A 134 -23.78 -13.15 -12.72
N ARG A 135 -22.74 -13.23 -13.56
CA ARG A 135 -21.41 -12.62 -13.32
C ARG A 135 -21.10 -11.55 -14.38
N PHE A 136 -20.89 -10.30 -13.94
CA PHE A 136 -20.72 -9.12 -14.79
C PHE A 136 -19.68 -8.15 -14.18
N SER A 137 -18.90 -7.45 -15.01
CA SER A 137 -17.91 -6.43 -14.57
C SER A 137 -18.42 -4.99 -14.70
N GLY A 138 -19.61 -4.76 -15.25
CA GLY A 138 -20.19 -3.43 -15.37
C GLY A 138 -21.64 -3.41 -15.83
N ILE A 139 -22.42 -2.42 -15.39
CA ILE A 139 -23.85 -2.31 -15.71
C ILE A 139 -24.02 -1.67 -17.10
N SER A 140 -23.95 -2.49 -18.15
CA SER A 140 -24.08 -2.10 -19.56
C SER A 140 -24.77 -3.19 -20.39
N THR A 141 -25.39 -2.84 -21.52
CA THR A 141 -26.15 -3.79 -22.37
C THR A 141 -25.35 -5.02 -22.78
N TYR A 142 -24.09 -4.84 -23.18
CA TYR A 142 -23.21 -5.95 -23.56
C TYR A 142 -22.92 -6.90 -22.38
N GLU A 143 -22.52 -6.35 -21.24
CA GLU A 143 -22.18 -7.14 -20.04
C GLU A 143 -23.40 -7.87 -19.47
N ILE A 144 -24.55 -7.19 -19.37
CA ILE A 144 -25.78 -7.75 -18.82
C ILE A 144 -26.35 -8.84 -19.73
N GLN A 145 -26.35 -8.64 -21.06
CA GLN A 145 -26.79 -9.68 -21.99
C GLN A 145 -25.86 -10.91 -21.92
N LYS A 146 -24.54 -10.70 -22.04
CA LYS A 146 -23.53 -11.76 -21.91
C LYS A 146 -23.68 -12.53 -20.59
N SER A 147 -23.94 -11.83 -19.49
CA SER A 147 -24.14 -12.43 -18.16
C SER A 147 -25.47 -13.16 -17.99
N TYR A 148 -26.48 -12.94 -18.84
CA TYR A 148 -27.71 -13.72 -18.87
C TYR A 148 -27.61 -14.92 -19.81
N ASP A 149 -26.82 -14.79 -20.88
CA ASP A 149 -26.56 -15.84 -21.86
C ASP A 149 -25.54 -16.88 -21.33
N ASP A 150 -24.67 -16.52 -20.38
CA ASP A 150 -23.66 -17.40 -19.75
C ASP A 150 -23.77 -17.45 -18.21
N LEU A 151 -24.92 -17.89 -17.71
CA LEU A 151 -25.21 -18.04 -16.27
C LEU A 151 -24.37 -19.14 -15.60
N LYS A 152 -23.96 -18.89 -14.35
CA LYS A 152 -23.09 -19.77 -13.53
C LYS A 152 -23.81 -20.29 -12.28
N THR A 153 -23.10 -21.08 -11.47
CA THR A 153 -23.43 -21.37 -10.07
C THR A 153 -22.78 -20.35 -9.13
N ILE A 154 -23.17 -20.34 -7.85
CA ILE A 154 -22.56 -19.50 -6.80
C ILE A 154 -21.22 -20.11 -6.38
N ASN A 155 -20.17 -19.29 -6.21
CA ASN A 155 -18.92 -19.77 -5.63
C ASN A 155 -19.04 -19.88 -4.11
N ASN A 156 -19.35 -21.09 -3.66
CA ASN A 156 -19.46 -21.42 -2.24
C ASN A 156 -18.16 -21.16 -1.45
N ALA A 157 -16.98 -21.27 -2.06
CA ALA A 157 -15.69 -21.06 -1.41
C ALA A 157 -15.42 -19.58 -1.10
N GLU A 158 -15.71 -18.68 -2.06
CA GLU A 158 -15.67 -17.21 -1.84
C GLU A 158 -16.65 -16.81 -0.71
N ALA A 159 -17.86 -17.36 -0.74
CA ALA A 159 -18.88 -17.11 0.28
C ALA A 159 -18.50 -17.65 1.67
N ASP A 160 -17.85 -18.83 1.75
CA ASP A 160 -17.39 -19.42 3.01
C ASP A 160 -16.17 -18.70 3.59
N ALA A 161 -15.30 -18.12 2.77
CA ALA A 161 -14.23 -17.24 3.25
C ALA A 161 -14.81 -15.99 3.94
N VAL A 162 -15.84 -15.36 3.36
CA VAL A 162 -16.54 -14.23 4.00
C VAL A 162 -17.23 -14.66 5.29
N ASP A 163 -17.89 -15.82 5.33
CA ASP A 163 -18.47 -16.35 6.58
C ASP A 163 -17.41 -16.50 7.68
N ALA A 164 -16.23 -17.07 7.35
CA ALA A 164 -15.11 -17.20 8.27
C ALA A 164 -14.64 -15.83 8.79
N ARG A 165 -14.47 -14.86 7.88
CA ARG A 165 -14.06 -13.49 8.19
C ARG A 165 -15.07 -12.83 9.14
N MET A 166 -16.37 -12.93 8.84
CA MET A 166 -17.44 -12.35 9.67
C MET A 166 -17.53 -13.01 11.06
N GLU A 167 -17.40 -14.33 11.15
CA GLU A 167 -17.40 -15.03 12.45
C GLU A 167 -16.17 -14.66 13.30
N LEU A 168 -14.98 -14.60 12.69
CA LEU A 168 -13.74 -14.21 13.39
C LEU A 168 -13.75 -12.74 13.81
N ASP A 169 -14.13 -11.82 12.92
CA ASP A 169 -14.25 -10.39 13.24
C ASP A 169 -15.28 -10.16 14.38
N LEU A 170 -16.37 -10.94 14.44
CA LEU A 170 -17.35 -10.93 15.55
C LEU A 170 -16.75 -11.49 16.85
N LYS A 171 -16.27 -12.75 16.85
CA LYS A 171 -15.80 -13.43 18.07
C LYS A 171 -14.62 -12.73 18.71
N ILE A 172 -13.59 -12.44 17.92
CA ILE A 172 -12.37 -11.75 18.39
C ILE A 172 -12.71 -10.30 18.74
N GLY A 173 -13.48 -9.61 17.88
CA GLY A 173 -13.88 -8.23 18.11
C GLY A 173 -14.64 -8.04 19.41
N SER A 174 -15.67 -8.84 19.67
CA SER A 174 -16.46 -8.77 20.89
C SER A 174 -15.67 -9.15 22.15
N ALA A 175 -14.92 -10.26 22.13
CA ALA A 175 -14.18 -10.73 23.30
C ALA A 175 -13.19 -9.65 23.82
N PHE A 176 -12.34 -9.12 22.94
CA PHE A 176 -11.41 -8.05 23.30
C PHE A 176 -12.10 -6.72 23.61
N THR A 177 -13.11 -6.30 22.81
CA THR A 177 -13.83 -5.03 23.03
C THR A 177 -14.50 -4.98 24.40
N ILE A 178 -15.21 -6.04 24.78
CA ILE A 178 -15.94 -6.11 26.06
C ILE A 178 -14.93 -6.09 27.21
N PHE A 179 -13.93 -6.99 27.19
CA PHE A 179 -12.88 -7.04 28.20
C PHE A 179 -12.21 -5.67 28.41
N GLN A 180 -11.70 -5.04 27.35
CA GLN A 180 -10.91 -3.81 27.51
C GLN A 180 -11.78 -2.58 27.79
N THR A 181 -13.06 -2.58 27.38
CA THR A 181 -14.01 -1.54 27.79
C THR A 181 -14.37 -1.66 29.27
N LEU A 182 -14.57 -2.88 29.79
CA LEU A 182 -14.82 -3.11 31.22
C LEU A 182 -13.58 -2.78 32.05
N CYS A 183 -12.40 -3.24 31.64
CA CYS A 183 -11.11 -2.93 32.27
C CYS A 183 -10.85 -1.41 32.37
N LEU A 184 -11.18 -0.64 31.33
CA LEU A 184 -10.97 0.81 31.27
C LEU A 184 -12.21 1.63 31.67
N LYS A 185 -13.30 1.00 32.14
CA LYS A 185 -14.61 1.63 32.40
C LYS A 185 -14.52 2.84 33.34
N ASN A 186 -13.69 2.72 34.38
CA ASN A 186 -13.46 3.76 35.39
C ASN A 186 -12.63 4.94 34.88
N LEU A 187 -11.87 4.78 33.79
CA LEU A 187 -11.03 5.83 33.21
C LEU A 187 -11.83 6.79 32.30
N PHE A 188 -13.01 6.34 31.83
CA PHE A 188 -13.86 7.09 30.90
C PHE A 188 -15.31 7.27 31.41
N ASN A 189 -15.53 7.11 32.73
CA ASN A 189 -16.84 7.20 33.39
C ASN A 189 -17.94 6.41 32.64
N SER A 190 -17.63 5.19 32.19
CA SER A 190 -18.48 4.30 31.39
C SER A 190 -18.96 4.83 30.02
N LYS A 191 -18.52 6.01 29.54
CA LYS A 191 -19.07 6.62 28.31
C LYS A 191 -18.41 6.16 27.01
N LYS A 192 -17.17 5.63 27.05
CA LYS A 192 -16.39 5.29 25.85
C LYS A 192 -16.26 3.79 25.65
N ILE A 193 -16.80 3.28 24.54
CA ILE A 193 -16.54 1.91 24.08
C ILE A 193 -15.13 1.85 23.50
N VAL A 194 -14.32 0.92 23.99
CA VAL A 194 -12.96 0.68 23.53
C VAL A 194 -12.97 -0.53 22.59
N SER A 195 -13.26 -0.29 21.31
CA SER A 195 -13.29 -1.31 20.26
C SER A 195 -11.93 -1.97 19.97
N PHE A 196 -11.92 -3.29 19.85
CA PHE A 196 -10.86 -4.06 19.20
C PHE A 196 -11.33 -4.53 17.83
N GLY A 197 -10.42 -4.58 16.85
CA GLY A 197 -10.69 -5.14 15.53
C GLY A 197 -9.40 -5.69 14.90
N PRO A 198 -9.38 -6.95 14.41
CA PRO A 198 -8.15 -7.61 13.93
C PRO A 198 -7.35 -6.84 12.86
N CYS A 199 -8.02 -6.08 11.98
CA CYS A 199 -7.36 -5.17 11.01
C CYS A 199 -7.33 -3.70 11.48
N GLN A 200 -8.23 -3.29 12.38
CA GLN A 200 -8.30 -1.93 12.92
C GLN A 200 -7.07 -1.58 13.77
N ILE A 201 -6.60 -2.50 14.62
CA ILE A 201 -5.45 -2.25 15.50
C ILE A 201 -4.11 -2.19 14.73
N PRO A 202 -3.82 -3.05 13.73
CA PRO A 202 -2.67 -2.83 12.83
C PRO A 202 -2.74 -1.54 12.02
N THR A 203 -3.95 -1.14 11.58
CA THR A 203 -4.14 0.14 10.85
C THR A 203 -3.78 1.34 11.73
N LEU A 204 -4.20 1.33 13.00
CA LEU A 204 -3.75 2.31 14.00
C LEU A 204 -2.26 2.17 14.31
N GLY A 205 -1.73 0.94 14.29
CA GLY A 205 -0.33 0.60 14.50
C GLY A 205 0.62 1.40 13.61
N PHE A 206 0.37 1.46 12.30
CA PHE A 206 1.17 2.29 11.38
C PHE A 206 1.14 3.79 11.70
N VAL A 207 -0.01 4.30 12.14
CA VAL A 207 -0.18 5.72 12.50
C VAL A 207 0.61 6.05 13.79
N VAL A 208 0.56 5.17 14.79
CA VAL A 208 1.33 5.32 16.03
C VAL A 208 2.83 5.05 15.80
N GLU A 209 3.21 4.12 14.91
CA GLU A 209 4.61 3.89 14.52
C GLU A 209 5.22 5.13 13.84
N ARG A 210 4.47 5.82 12.96
CA ARG A 210 4.93 7.09 12.38
C ARG A 210 5.03 8.18 13.46
N TYR A 211 4.06 8.27 14.38
CA TYR A 211 4.17 9.18 15.53
C TYR A 211 5.40 8.87 16.39
N GLU A 212 5.73 7.59 16.60
CA GLU A 212 6.91 7.14 17.35
C GLU A 212 8.21 7.49 16.63
N ALA A 213 8.28 7.36 15.31
CA ALA A 213 9.41 7.85 14.52
C ALA A 213 9.56 9.39 14.60
N ILE A 214 8.45 10.13 14.69
CA ILE A 214 8.43 11.58 14.86
C ILE A 214 8.87 11.99 16.28
N GLU A 215 8.36 11.32 17.31
CA GLU A 215 8.62 11.62 18.73
C GLU A 215 10.07 11.32 19.11
N ASN A 216 10.63 10.20 18.64
CA ASN A 216 11.99 9.77 18.96
C ASN A 216 13.07 10.33 18.01
N HIS A 217 12.70 11.13 17.01
CA HIS A 217 13.67 11.79 16.13
C HIS A 217 14.47 12.84 16.90
N VAL A 218 15.77 12.59 17.05
CA VAL A 218 16.75 13.56 17.53
C VAL A 218 17.33 14.24 16.30
N ASP A 219 17.13 15.56 16.19
CA ASP A 219 17.65 16.31 15.05
C ASP A 219 19.18 16.35 15.08
N GLU A 220 19.82 16.00 13.97
CA GLU A 220 21.28 15.97 13.80
C GLU A 220 21.72 17.06 12.80
N LYS A 221 22.79 17.80 13.08
CA LYS A 221 23.35 18.75 12.10
C LYS A 221 24.09 17.98 11.01
N TYR A 222 24.00 18.46 9.77
CA TYR A 222 24.85 18.01 8.68
C TYR A 222 25.22 19.16 7.77
N TRP A 223 26.33 19.03 7.06
CA TRP A 223 26.82 20.03 6.12
C TRP A 223 26.92 19.41 4.72
N SER A 224 26.62 20.22 3.71
CA SER A 224 26.78 19.83 2.30
C SER A 224 27.55 20.90 1.55
N LEU A 225 28.31 20.50 0.55
CA LEU A 225 29.00 21.42 -0.35
C LEU A 225 28.20 21.58 -1.64
N LYS A 226 28.09 22.82 -2.10
CA LYS A 226 27.46 23.18 -3.36
C LYS A 226 28.46 23.95 -4.21
N LEU A 227 28.52 23.61 -5.49
CA LEU A 227 29.35 24.29 -6.47
C LEU A 227 28.45 25.11 -7.38
N HIS A 228 28.44 26.42 -7.17
CA HIS A 228 27.61 27.38 -7.88
C HIS A 228 28.37 27.86 -9.12
N SER A 229 27.90 27.48 -10.30
CA SER A 229 28.48 27.85 -11.59
C SER A 229 27.66 28.97 -12.23
N THR A 230 28.29 30.08 -12.61
CA THR A 230 27.62 31.17 -13.31
C THR A 230 28.01 31.18 -14.79
N LYS A 231 27.04 30.90 -15.66
CA LYS A 231 27.22 30.84 -17.12
C LYS A 231 26.00 31.49 -17.80
N THR A 232 26.22 32.28 -18.85
CA THR A 232 25.13 32.90 -19.65
C THR A 232 24.04 33.63 -18.83
N ASN A 233 24.45 34.33 -17.76
CA ASN A 233 23.60 35.05 -16.79
C ASN A 233 22.61 34.18 -15.99
N THR A 234 22.75 32.86 -15.99
CA THR A 234 22.07 31.94 -15.07
C THR A 234 23.07 31.33 -14.09
N MET A 235 22.56 30.84 -12.95
CA MET A 235 23.34 30.15 -11.93
C MET A 235 22.88 28.69 -11.83
N ASP A 236 23.80 27.77 -12.07
CA ASP A 236 23.62 26.33 -11.89
C ASP A 236 24.26 25.86 -10.59
N ILE A 237 23.57 24.98 -9.87
CA ILE A 237 24.06 24.40 -8.61
C ILE A 237 24.36 22.92 -8.83
N PHE A 238 25.65 22.59 -8.85
CA PHE A 238 26.14 21.21 -8.83
C PHE A 238 26.21 20.74 -7.37
N ASN A 239 25.63 19.58 -7.07
CA ASN A 239 25.54 19.03 -5.71
C ASN A 239 26.70 18.07 -5.47
N TRP A 240 27.34 18.12 -4.31
CA TRP A 240 28.46 17.24 -3.98
C TRP A 240 28.07 15.76 -4.02
N LYS A 241 28.89 14.94 -4.70
CA LYS A 241 28.66 13.50 -4.93
C LYS A 241 28.68 12.66 -3.65
N ARG A 242 29.12 13.23 -2.52
CA ARG A 242 29.03 12.62 -1.18
C ARG A 242 27.70 12.85 -0.47
N ASP A 243 26.77 13.62 -1.04
CA ASP A 243 25.53 14.12 -0.41
C ASP A 243 25.81 15.07 0.77
N ARG A 244 26.33 14.56 1.89
CA ARG A 244 26.57 15.32 3.13
C ARG A 244 27.63 14.73 4.04
N VAL A 245 28.07 15.50 5.03
CA VAL A 245 28.84 15.02 6.19
C VAL A 245 28.21 15.49 7.51
N PHE A 246 28.37 14.69 8.57
CA PHE A 246 27.80 14.96 9.90
C PHE A 246 28.84 15.48 10.92
N ASP A 247 30.10 15.66 10.51
CA ASP A 247 31.13 16.32 11.31
C ASP A 247 31.51 17.66 10.66
N TYR A 248 31.49 18.72 11.48
CA TYR A 248 31.78 20.09 11.04
C TYR A 248 33.24 20.28 10.62
N ASN A 249 34.19 19.63 11.30
CA ASN A 249 35.61 19.76 11.00
C ASN A 249 35.94 19.07 9.66
N CYS A 250 35.29 17.95 9.36
CA CYS A 250 35.32 17.33 8.04
C CYS A 250 34.73 18.26 6.96
N ALA A 251 33.60 18.92 7.24
CA ALA A 251 32.98 19.86 6.30
C ALA A 251 33.91 21.04 5.97
N VAL A 252 34.46 21.69 6.99
CA VAL A 252 35.44 22.78 6.86
C VAL A 252 36.73 22.30 6.19
N HIS A 253 37.22 21.11 6.52
CA HIS A 253 38.41 20.54 5.88
C HIS A 253 38.18 20.32 4.37
N PHE A 254 37.02 19.80 3.95
CA PHE A 254 36.70 19.70 2.53
C PHE A 254 36.49 21.06 1.88
N ASN A 255 35.82 22.01 2.53
CA ASN A 255 35.67 23.38 2.00
C ASN A 255 37.04 24.01 1.70
N ASN A 256 37.91 24.09 2.71
CA ASN A 256 39.20 24.78 2.63
C ASN A 256 40.20 24.06 1.71
N LEU A 257 40.03 22.75 1.46
CA LEU A 257 40.84 21.99 0.50
C LEU A 257 40.44 22.27 -0.96
N LEU A 258 39.23 22.80 -1.19
CA LEU A 258 38.62 22.96 -2.51
C LEU A 258 38.43 24.42 -2.94
N GLU A 259 38.43 25.38 -2.00
CA GLU A 259 38.02 26.77 -2.21
C GLU A 259 38.76 27.49 -3.35
N ASP A 260 40.09 27.35 -3.43
CA ASP A 260 40.94 27.94 -4.47
C ASP A 260 41.17 27.03 -5.70
N LEU A 261 40.57 25.84 -5.75
CA LEU A 261 40.87 24.86 -6.81
C LEU A 261 39.95 25.03 -8.04
N PRO A 262 40.47 24.87 -9.27
CA PRO A 262 39.67 24.98 -10.47
C PRO A 262 38.64 23.85 -10.57
N ALA A 263 37.38 24.22 -10.77
CA ALA A 263 36.32 23.28 -11.13
C ALA A 263 36.38 22.97 -12.62
N ILE A 264 36.52 21.68 -12.99
CA ILE A 264 36.63 21.24 -14.39
C ILE A 264 35.57 20.18 -14.68
N ILE A 265 34.83 20.31 -15.78
CA ILE A 265 33.87 19.31 -16.26
C ILE A 265 34.65 18.07 -16.73
N THR A 266 34.67 17.05 -15.86
CA THR A 266 35.34 15.77 -16.09
C THR A 266 34.46 14.71 -16.73
N LYS A 267 33.15 14.92 -16.78
CA LYS A 267 32.19 13.98 -17.38
C LYS A 267 30.99 14.70 -17.96
N VAL A 268 30.58 14.28 -19.15
CA VAL A 268 29.29 14.63 -19.76
C VAL A 268 28.66 13.34 -20.26
N GLU A 269 27.49 12.97 -19.74
CA GLU A 269 26.71 11.82 -20.19
C GLU A 269 25.31 12.27 -20.60
N GLU A 270 24.85 11.83 -21.76
CA GLU A 270 23.47 11.99 -22.22
C GLU A 270 22.79 10.61 -22.23
N SER A 271 21.58 10.53 -21.68
CA SER A 271 20.81 9.29 -21.62
C SER A 271 19.33 9.49 -21.97
N PRO A 272 18.73 8.62 -22.81
CA PRO A 272 17.31 8.68 -23.11
C PRO A 272 16.51 8.18 -21.91
N THR A 273 15.62 9.02 -21.38
CA THR A 273 14.72 8.65 -20.28
C THR A 273 13.33 8.32 -20.81
N THR A 274 12.67 7.34 -20.19
CA THR A 274 11.28 7.00 -20.47
C THR A 274 10.50 7.05 -19.17
N LYS A 275 9.43 7.84 -19.12
CA LYS A 275 8.43 7.74 -18.06
C LYS A 275 7.29 6.84 -18.56
N LEU A 276 7.17 5.67 -17.93
CA LEU A 276 6.21 4.66 -18.35
C LEU A 276 4.77 5.11 -18.10
N LYS A 277 3.90 4.92 -19.09
CA LYS A 277 2.46 5.22 -19.00
C LYS A 277 1.80 4.46 -17.84
N PRO A 278 0.67 4.93 -17.29
CA PRO A 278 0.00 4.27 -16.17
C PRO A 278 -0.31 2.78 -16.42
N LEU A 279 -0.21 1.98 -15.35
CA LEU A 279 -0.92 0.70 -15.28
C LEU A 279 -2.45 0.95 -15.24
N PRO A 280 -3.27 0.02 -15.78
CA PRO A 280 -4.70 -0.06 -15.50
C PRO A 280 -5.04 0.12 -14.02
N LEU A 281 -6.23 0.65 -13.75
CA LEU A 281 -6.58 1.17 -12.44
C LEU A 281 -7.19 0.07 -11.55
N ARG A 282 -6.46 -0.37 -10.53
CA ARG A 282 -7.02 -1.14 -9.40
C ARG A 282 -7.49 -0.22 -8.27
N THR A 283 -8.33 -0.73 -7.36
CA THR A 283 -8.98 0.08 -6.31
C THR A 283 -8.01 0.81 -5.40
N VAL A 284 -6.89 0.18 -5.02
CA VAL A 284 -5.87 0.78 -4.16
C VAL A 284 -5.27 2.06 -4.79
N GLU A 285 -4.99 2.03 -6.09
CA GLU A 285 -4.45 3.20 -6.81
C GLU A 285 -5.51 4.29 -7.02
N LEU A 286 -6.78 3.91 -7.20
CA LEU A 286 -7.90 4.86 -7.19
C LEU A 286 -7.98 5.59 -5.84
N GLN A 287 -7.98 4.87 -4.72
CA GLN A 287 -8.07 5.46 -3.38
C GLN A 287 -6.87 6.38 -3.07
N LYS A 288 -5.63 5.91 -3.27
CA LYS A 288 -4.39 6.68 -3.03
C LYS A 288 -4.37 7.99 -3.82
N ILE A 289 -4.48 7.87 -5.15
CA ILE A 289 -4.25 9.01 -6.05
C ILE A 289 -5.39 10.03 -5.93
N CYS A 290 -6.66 9.58 -5.91
CA CYS A 290 -7.78 10.49 -5.73
C CYS A 290 -7.80 11.15 -4.34
N SER A 291 -7.39 10.46 -3.26
CA SER A 291 -7.32 11.08 -1.93
C SER A 291 -6.21 12.13 -1.86
N SER A 292 -5.05 11.85 -2.46
CA SER A 292 -3.95 12.82 -2.54
C SER A 292 -4.30 14.03 -3.42
N ILE A 293 -4.95 13.85 -4.57
CA ILE A 293 -5.27 14.93 -5.52
C ILE A 293 -6.50 15.73 -5.07
N PHE A 294 -7.61 15.09 -4.75
CA PHE A 294 -8.88 15.76 -4.42
C PHE A 294 -9.05 16.07 -2.92
N LYS A 295 -8.08 15.69 -2.06
CA LYS A 295 -8.02 15.92 -0.61
C LYS A 295 -9.18 15.32 0.23
N VAL A 296 -10.07 14.56 -0.38
CA VAL A 296 -11.15 13.82 0.28
C VAL A 296 -10.70 12.47 0.85
N SER A 297 -11.54 11.84 1.67
CA SER A 297 -11.26 10.49 2.18
C SER A 297 -11.46 9.40 1.13
N SER A 298 -10.67 8.33 1.29
CA SER A 298 -10.77 7.07 0.56
C SER A 298 -12.17 6.49 0.59
N HIS A 299 -12.84 6.50 1.75
CA HIS A 299 -14.24 6.07 1.85
C HIS A 299 -15.15 6.92 0.95
N LYS A 300 -15.03 8.25 0.96
CA LYS A 300 -15.88 9.10 0.11
C LYS A 300 -15.64 8.89 -1.39
N ILE A 301 -14.39 8.58 -1.76
CA ILE A 301 -14.03 8.16 -3.13
C ILE A 301 -14.72 6.84 -3.49
N MET A 302 -14.69 5.85 -2.61
CA MET A 302 -15.37 4.56 -2.82
C MET A 302 -16.89 4.72 -2.92
N THR A 303 -17.53 5.53 -2.07
CA THR A 303 -18.97 5.83 -2.18
C THR A 303 -19.33 6.40 -3.56
N ILE A 304 -18.49 7.29 -4.09
CA ILE A 304 -18.72 7.92 -5.41
C ILE A 304 -18.44 6.93 -6.55
N ALA A 305 -17.36 6.15 -6.47
CA ALA A 305 -17.07 5.12 -7.46
C ALA A 305 -18.18 4.07 -7.53
N GLU A 306 -18.68 3.61 -6.37
CA GLU A 306 -19.81 2.67 -6.30
C GLU A 306 -21.10 3.29 -6.87
N LYS A 307 -21.36 4.59 -6.64
CA LYS A 307 -22.47 5.31 -7.28
C LYS A 307 -22.32 5.39 -8.81
N LEU A 308 -21.13 5.70 -9.31
CA LEU A 308 -20.83 5.77 -10.75
C LEU A 308 -21.01 4.40 -11.42
N TYR A 309 -20.59 3.32 -10.77
CA TYR A 309 -20.82 1.94 -11.22
C TYR A 309 -22.32 1.57 -11.21
N ASN A 310 -23.06 1.87 -10.14
CA ASN A 310 -24.51 1.66 -10.04
C ASN A 310 -25.31 2.39 -11.14
N GLN A 311 -24.79 3.52 -11.61
CA GLN A 311 -25.33 4.31 -12.72
C GLN A 311 -24.81 3.87 -14.10
N GLY A 312 -23.91 2.87 -14.17
CA GLY A 312 -23.32 2.35 -15.40
C GLY A 312 -22.37 3.34 -16.10
N PHE A 313 -21.64 4.17 -15.37
CA PHE A 313 -20.59 5.04 -15.90
C PHE A 313 -19.20 4.39 -15.90
N ILE A 314 -18.91 3.51 -14.95
CA ILE A 314 -17.63 2.80 -14.81
C ILE A 314 -17.85 1.30 -14.55
N SER A 315 -16.83 0.48 -14.83
CA SER A 315 -16.75 -0.91 -14.35
C SER A 315 -16.65 -0.98 -12.82
N TYR A 316 -16.80 -2.19 -12.29
CA TYR A 316 -16.88 -2.43 -10.86
C TYR A 316 -15.65 -1.89 -10.08
N PRO A 317 -15.83 -1.08 -9.02
CA PRO A 317 -14.74 -0.30 -8.44
C PRO A 317 -13.99 -1.02 -7.31
N ARG A 318 -14.34 -2.26 -6.96
CA ARG A 318 -13.63 -3.11 -5.97
C ARG A 318 -12.92 -4.25 -6.71
N THR A 319 -11.67 -4.04 -7.10
CA THR A 319 -10.85 -4.98 -7.86
C THR A 319 -9.36 -4.80 -7.51
N GLU A 320 -8.65 -5.92 -7.36
CA GLU A 320 -7.19 -5.94 -7.22
C GLU A 320 -6.50 -5.89 -8.62
N THR A 321 -7.25 -6.14 -9.71
CA THR A 321 -6.74 -6.34 -11.07
C THR A 321 -6.15 -5.09 -11.72
N ASP A 322 -4.89 -5.19 -12.17
CA ASP A 322 -4.12 -4.12 -12.81
C ASP A 322 -3.79 -4.39 -14.30
N SER A 323 -4.55 -5.29 -14.93
CA SER A 323 -4.29 -5.81 -16.28
C SER A 323 -5.60 -6.08 -17.05
N PHE A 324 -5.66 -5.74 -18.34
CA PHE A 324 -6.80 -6.10 -19.20
C PHE A 324 -6.60 -7.47 -19.87
N ASP A 325 -7.70 -8.15 -20.21
CA ASP A 325 -7.66 -9.34 -21.06
C ASP A 325 -7.35 -8.99 -22.52
N THR A 326 -6.71 -9.94 -23.22
CA THR A 326 -6.32 -9.81 -24.63
C THR A 326 -7.49 -9.60 -25.59
N LYS A 327 -8.70 -10.07 -25.24
CA LYS A 327 -9.92 -9.94 -26.05
C LYS A 327 -10.79 -8.73 -25.64
N PHE A 328 -10.32 -7.87 -24.73
CA PHE A 328 -11.09 -6.72 -24.24
C PHE A 328 -11.43 -5.72 -25.36
N ASN A 329 -12.71 -5.35 -25.49
CA ASN A 329 -13.20 -4.52 -26.59
C ASN A 329 -13.00 -3.02 -26.34
N PHE A 330 -11.75 -2.56 -26.41
CA PHE A 330 -11.39 -1.14 -26.29
C PHE A 330 -12.14 -0.24 -27.28
N LYS A 331 -12.41 -0.73 -28.51
CA LYS A 331 -13.09 0.06 -29.56
C LYS A 331 -14.49 0.49 -29.13
N ASN A 332 -15.30 -0.43 -28.57
CA ASN A 332 -16.63 -0.10 -28.06
C ASN A 332 -16.60 0.92 -26.91
N ILE A 333 -15.60 0.85 -26.03
CA ILE A 333 -15.43 1.82 -24.95
C ILE A 333 -15.07 3.21 -25.50
N LEU A 334 -14.15 3.28 -26.48
CA LEU A 334 -13.77 4.53 -27.13
C LEU A 334 -14.96 5.20 -27.84
N GLU A 335 -15.78 4.48 -28.60
CA GLU A 335 -16.98 5.05 -29.24
C GLU A 335 -18.02 5.52 -28.22
N ASN A 336 -18.19 4.82 -27.09
CA ASN A 336 -19.09 5.26 -26.03
C ASN A 336 -18.54 6.45 -25.22
N LEU A 337 -17.22 6.64 -25.19
CA LEU A 337 -16.56 7.83 -24.63
C LEU A 337 -16.63 9.06 -25.54
N LYS A 338 -16.67 8.93 -26.89
CA LYS A 338 -16.78 10.10 -27.80
C LYS A 338 -18.03 10.96 -27.54
N LYS A 339 -19.07 10.37 -26.94
CA LYS A 339 -20.28 11.06 -26.46
C LYS A 339 -20.00 12.11 -25.37
N ASP A 340 -18.80 12.06 -24.78
CA ASP A 340 -18.21 13.06 -23.91
C ASP A 340 -17.18 13.87 -24.69
N GLY A 341 -17.59 15.06 -25.13
CA GLY A 341 -16.77 15.94 -25.99
C GLY A 341 -15.40 16.30 -25.41
N SER A 342 -15.20 16.11 -24.11
CA SER A 342 -13.94 16.36 -23.39
C SER A 342 -12.77 15.51 -23.87
N TYR A 343 -13.02 14.37 -24.54
CA TYR A 343 -12.00 13.36 -24.86
C TYR A 343 -11.74 13.17 -26.36
N LEU A 344 -12.48 13.85 -27.25
CA LEU A 344 -12.46 13.60 -28.70
C LEU A 344 -11.05 13.54 -29.29
N ASN A 345 -10.25 14.61 -29.11
CA ASN A 345 -8.89 14.70 -29.64
C ASN A 345 -7.97 13.56 -29.14
N ALA A 346 -8.15 13.10 -27.89
CA ALA A 346 -7.38 12.00 -27.34
C ALA A 346 -7.81 10.66 -27.96
N ILE A 347 -9.12 10.43 -28.09
CA ILE A 347 -9.69 9.22 -28.68
C ILE A 347 -9.31 9.11 -30.17
N GLU A 348 -9.41 10.19 -30.94
CA GLU A 348 -9.03 10.21 -32.36
C GLU A 348 -7.55 9.88 -32.58
N ASN A 349 -6.67 10.33 -31.68
CA ASN A 349 -5.25 10.00 -31.76
C ASN A 349 -4.97 8.54 -31.36
N ILE A 350 -5.62 8.05 -30.29
CA ILE A 350 -5.56 6.63 -29.88
C ILE A 350 -6.14 5.70 -30.97
N GLN A 351 -7.11 6.16 -31.77
CA GLN A 351 -7.65 5.40 -32.90
C GLN A 351 -6.77 5.40 -34.15
N LYS A 352 -5.84 6.36 -34.28
CA LYS A 352 -4.82 6.38 -35.34
C LYS A 352 -3.59 5.55 -34.95
N ASP A 353 -3.18 5.62 -33.69
CA ASP A 353 -2.07 4.83 -33.16
C ASP A 353 -2.40 4.28 -31.76
N PHE A 354 -2.96 3.07 -31.75
CA PHE A 354 -3.38 2.37 -30.54
C PHE A 354 -2.21 1.60 -29.92
N LYS A 355 -1.84 1.92 -28.67
CA LYS A 355 -0.90 1.10 -27.89
C LYS A 355 -1.65 0.30 -26.84
N TYR A 356 -1.49 -1.02 -26.82
CA TYR A 356 -2.11 -1.87 -25.80
C TYR A 356 -1.69 -1.43 -24.37
N PRO A 357 -2.57 -1.54 -23.34
CA PRO A 357 -2.22 -1.23 -21.96
C PRO A 357 -1.01 -2.01 -21.43
N ARG A 358 -0.29 -1.41 -20.48
CA ARG A 358 0.75 -2.16 -19.74
C ARG A 358 0.08 -3.23 -18.88
N LYS A 359 0.67 -4.45 -18.87
CA LYS A 359 0.29 -5.53 -17.95
C LYS A 359 1.03 -5.33 -16.62
N GLY A 360 0.31 -5.40 -15.50
CA GLY A 360 0.87 -5.37 -14.16
C GLY A 360 1.09 -6.77 -13.60
N LYS A 361 0.88 -6.93 -12.28
CA LYS A 361 1.11 -8.20 -11.56
C LYS A 361 -0.09 -8.68 -10.74
N ASN A 362 -1.13 -7.86 -10.60
CA ASN A 362 -2.25 -8.13 -9.72
C ASN A 362 -3.48 -8.51 -10.54
N ASN A 363 -4.17 -9.58 -10.14
CA ASN A 363 -5.39 -10.06 -10.78
C ASN A 363 -6.22 -10.81 -9.74
N ASP A 364 -7.47 -10.38 -9.55
CA ASP A 364 -8.44 -11.07 -8.68
C ASP A 364 -9.18 -12.21 -9.40
N MET A 365 -8.96 -12.39 -10.71
CA MET A 365 -9.59 -13.38 -11.59
C MET A 365 -11.11 -13.24 -11.75
N ALA A 366 -11.75 -12.26 -11.10
CA ALA A 366 -13.19 -12.02 -11.13
C ALA A 366 -13.57 -10.76 -11.92
N HIS A 367 -12.73 -9.73 -11.89
CA HIS A 367 -13.00 -8.41 -12.44
C HIS A 367 -11.93 -7.94 -13.43
N SER A 368 -12.38 -7.22 -14.46
CA SER A 368 -11.50 -6.30 -15.18
C SER A 368 -11.14 -5.08 -14.33
N PRO A 369 -10.07 -4.33 -14.66
CA PRO A 369 -9.71 -3.08 -13.98
C PRO A 369 -10.84 -2.03 -13.97
N ILE A 370 -10.63 -0.93 -13.26
CA ILE A 370 -11.55 0.21 -13.23
C ILE A 370 -11.40 1.05 -14.51
N TYR A 371 -12.43 1.10 -15.35
CA TYR A 371 -12.49 1.83 -16.63
C TYR A 371 -13.89 2.42 -16.87
N PRO A 372 -14.05 3.44 -17.74
CA PRO A 372 -15.37 4.02 -18.04
C PRO A 372 -16.17 3.17 -19.05
N LEU A 373 -17.48 3.05 -18.84
CA LEU A 373 -18.40 2.34 -19.75
C LEU A 373 -19.04 3.26 -20.80
N LYS A 374 -19.19 4.55 -20.48
CA LYS A 374 -19.83 5.58 -21.32
C LYS A 374 -19.39 6.98 -20.95
N GLY A 375 -19.57 7.93 -21.85
CA GLY A 375 -19.35 9.36 -21.60
C GLY A 375 -20.12 9.90 -20.39
N GLY A 376 -19.48 10.79 -19.62
CA GLY A 376 -19.95 11.26 -18.31
C GLY A 376 -20.43 12.71 -18.30
N SER A 377 -20.88 13.24 -19.43
CA SER A 377 -21.20 14.67 -19.63
C SER A 377 -22.30 15.21 -18.71
N SER A 378 -23.13 14.34 -18.11
CA SER A 378 -24.17 14.67 -17.14
C SER A 378 -23.71 14.65 -15.68
N LEU A 379 -22.45 14.29 -15.41
CA LEU A 379 -21.86 14.30 -14.07
C LEU A 379 -21.35 15.69 -13.72
N SER A 380 -21.42 16.05 -12.44
CA SER A 380 -20.92 17.34 -11.92
C SER A 380 -20.10 17.16 -10.64
N GLY A 381 -19.42 18.23 -10.22
CA GLY A 381 -18.62 18.26 -8.99
C GLY A 381 -17.58 17.14 -8.89
N LEU A 382 -17.40 16.59 -7.69
CA LEU A 382 -16.44 15.52 -7.41
C LEU A 382 -16.75 14.21 -8.16
N GLU A 383 -18.02 13.95 -8.49
CA GLU A 383 -18.43 12.78 -9.29
C GLU A 383 -17.90 12.90 -10.72
N ARG A 384 -17.93 14.10 -11.30
CA ARG A 384 -17.25 14.40 -12.57
C ARG A 384 -15.73 14.28 -12.44
N SER A 385 -15.13 14.79 -11.37
CA SER A 385 -13.67 14.75 -11.19
C SER A 385 -13.12 13.33 -11.06
N ILE A 386 -13.81 12.45 -10.33
CA ILE A 386 -13.43 11.04 -10.19
C ILE A 386 -13.67 10.28 -11.51
N PHE A 387 -14.76 10.56 -12.23
CA PHE A 387 -14.99 10.00 -13.56
C PHE A 387 -13.94 10.45 -14.60
N ASP A 388 -13.55 11.72 -14.59
CA ASP A 388 -12.51 12.28 -15.48
C ASP A 388 -11.13 11.67 -15.16
N PHE A 389 -10.81 11.46 -13.88
CA PHE A 389 -9.65 10.68 -13.45
C PHE A 389 -9.64 9.26 -14.03
N ILE A 390 -10.72 8.49 -13.85
CA ILE A 390 -10.83 7.11 -14.36
C ILE A 390 -10.73 7.10 -15.90
N SER A 391 -11.40 8.03 -16.58
CA SER A 391 -11.40 8.13 -18.03
C SER A 391 -10.04 8.49 -18.60
N ARG A 392 -9.36 9.50 -18.04
CA ARG A 392 -8.00 9.87 -18.46
C ARG A 392 -6.97 8.80 -18.13
N ARG A 393 -7.13 8.09 -17.00
CA ARG A 393 -6.27 6.96 -16.61
C ARG A 393 -6.35 5.82 -17.62
N PHE A 394 -7.57 5.48 -18.05
CA PHE A 394 -7.84 4.51 -19.11
C PHE A 394 -7.24 4.97 -20.44
N LEU A 395 -7.59 6.17 -20.93
CA LEU A 395 -7.13 6.68 -22.22
C LEU A 395 -5.60 6.86 -22.27
N GLY A 396 -4.96 7.38 -21.22
CA GLY A 396 -3.51 7.49 -21.14
C GLY A 396 -2.80 6.12 -21.12
N GLY A 397 -3.46 5.08 -20.63
CA GLY A 397 -3.00 3.70 -20.76
C GLY A 397 -2.96 3.19 -22.20
N LEU A 398 -3.67 3.84 -23.14
CA LEU A 398 -3.72 3.48 -24.56
C LEU A 398 -2.75 4.28 -25.46
N CYS A 399 -2.06 5.27 -24.88
CA CYS A 399 -1.03 6.08 -25.55
C CYS A 399 0.37 5.44 -25.46
N ASP A 400 1.38 6.11 -25.99
CA ASP A 400 2.80 5.81 -25.73
C ASP A 400 3.28 6.30 -24.35
N ASP A 401 4.34 5.66 -23.86
CA ASP A 401 5.16 6.18 -22.76
C ASP A 401 5.75 7.56 -23.12
N ALA A 402 5.91 8.43 -22.13
CA ALA A 402 6.56 9.73 -22.35
C ALA A 402 8.09 9.55 -22.50
N LYS A 403 8.69 10.31 -23.40
CA LYS A 403 10.12 10.23 -23.75
C LYS A 403 10.82 11.54 -23.43
N GLY A 404 12.02 11.45 -22.89
CA GLY A 404 12.83 12.58 -22.47
C GLY A 404 14.32 12.29 -22.56
N LEU A 405 15.10 13.26 -22.15
CA LEU A 405 16.56 13.24 -22.23
C LEU A 405 17.11 13.76 -20.90
N GLU A 406 17.98 12.97 -20.26
CA GLU A 406 18.71 13.40 -19.08
C GLU A 406 20.18 13.58 -19.46
N LYS A 407 20.70 14.81 -19.34
CA LYS A 407 22.13 15.08 -19.36
C LYS A 407 22.64 15.15 -17.92
N THR A 408 23.68 14.40 -17.62
CA THR A 408 24.42 14.44 -16.36
C THR A 408 25.81 15.01 -16.61
N TYR A 409 26.17 16.04 -15.84
CA TYR A 409 27.49 16.65 -15.87
C TYR A 409 28.17 16.42 -14.52
N GLU A 410 29.40 15.90 -14.53
CA GLU A 410 30.23 15.80 -13.33
C GLU A 410 31.42 16.77 -13.43
N ALA A 411 31.41 17.78 -12.56
CA ALA A 411 32.53 18.69 -12.34
C ALA A 411 33.42 18.12 -11.22
N THR A 412 34.73 18.11 -11.42
CA THR A 412 35.71 17.77 -10.38
C THR A 412 36.39 19.04 -9.88
N VAL A 413 36.51 19.15 -8.55
CA VAL A 413 37.31 20.16 -7.86
C VAL A 413 38.34 19.38 -7.03
N GLY A 414 39.63 19.52 -7.35
CA GLY A 414 40.70 18.74 -6.71
C GLY A 414 40.53 17.22 -6.83
N ARG A 415 39.94 16.58 -5.81
CA ARG A 415 39.58 15.14 -5.79
C ARG A 415 38.09 14.88 -5.55
N GLU A 416 37.31 15.92 -5.32
CA GLU A 416 35.88 15.83 -5.02
C GLU A 416 35.04 16.13 -6.26
N VAL A 417 33.90 15.46 -6.38
CA VAL A 417 33.05 15.51 -7.57
C VAL A 417 31.71 16.14 -7.21
N PHE A 418 31.21 17.00 -8.09
CA PHE A 418 29.93 17.69 -7.98
C PHE A 418 29.10 17.38 -9.22
N ILE A 419 27.81 17.08 -9.04
CA ILE A 419 26.92 16.62 -10.11
C ILE A 419 25.77 17.61 -10.28
N ILE A 420 25.54 18.02 -11.53
CA ILE A 420 24.24 18.57 -11.95
C ILE A 420 23.64 17.70 -13.05
N LYS A 421 22.31 17.69 -13.09
CA LYS A 421 21.52 17.07 -14.15
C LYS A 421 20.54 18.09 -14.73
N SER A 422 20.34 18.06 -16.04
CA SER A 422 19.14 18.60 -16.69
C SER A 422 18.23 17.47 -17.16
N HIS A 423 16.94 17.77 -17.26
CA HIS A 423 15.93 16.88 -17.81
C HIS A 423 15.04 17.63 -18.79
N LYS A 424 14.89 17.10 -20.01
CA LYS A 424 14.05 17.68 -21.06
C LYS A 424 13.05 16.65 -21.58
N ILE A 425 11.78 17.03 -21.75
CA ILE A 425 10.77 16.12 -22.28
C ILE A 425 10.68 16.31 -23.80
N LEU A 426 11.08 15.29 -24.54
CA LEU A 426 11.03 15.26 -26.00
C LEU A 426 9.59 14.99 -26.49
N HIS A 427 8.89 14.05 -25.84
CA HIS A 427 7.53 13.66 -26.21
C HIS A 427 6.68 13.39 -24.96
N LYS A 428 5.67 14.24 -24.71
CA LYS A 428 4.78 14.13 -23.53
C LYS A 428 3.81 12.95 -23.62
N ASN A 429 3.43 12.51 -24.82
CA ASN A 429 2.62 11.32 -25.09
C ASN A 429 1.42 11.17 -24.13
N TYR A 430 1.37 10.11 -23.30
CA TYR A 430 0.25 9.90 -22.37
C TYR A 430 0.01 11.07 -21.38
N LEU A 431 1.03 11.88 -21.06
CA LEU A 431 0.90 13.05 -20.15
C LEU A 431 -0.02 14.14 -20.72
N ASN A 432 -0.17 14.21 -22.04
CA ASN A 432 -1.12 15.12 -22.70
C ASN A 432 -2.59 14.69 -22.48
N VAL A 433 -2.83 13.45 -22.05
CA VAL A 433 -4.17 12.88 -21.82
C VAL A 433 -4.43 12.73 -20.32
N TYR A 434 -3.50 12.08 -19.60
CA TYR A 434 -3.53 11.82 -18.17
C TYR A 434 -2.77 12.90 -17.40
N THR A 435 -3.34 14.11 -17.39
CA THR A 435 -2.81 15.33 -16.74
C THR A 435 -2.74 15.26 -15.20
N TYR A 436 -3.09 14.13 -14.60
CA TYR A 436 -2.96 13.85 -13.16
C TYR A 436 -1.59 13.28 -12.78
N ASP A 437 -0.74 13.00 -13.77
CA ASP A 437 0.63 12.56 -13.58
C ASP A 437 1.59 13.60 -14.18
N THR A 438 2.61 13.98 -13.42
CA THR A 438 3.50 15.10 -13.75
C THR A 438 4.93 14.63 -13.98
N TRP A 439 5.60 15.19 -14.98
CA TRP A 439 7.02 14.99 -15.21
C TRP A 439 7.65 16.38 -15.30
N ALA A 440 8.60 16.65 -14.43
CA ALA A 440 9.24 17.96 -14.33
C ALA A 440 10.43 18.03 -15.28
N GLU A 441 10.46 19.06 -16.11
CA GLU A 441 11.65 19.46 -16.85
C GLU A 441 12.57 20.24 -15.91
N LYS A 442 13.88 20.15 -16.13
CA LYS A 442 14.89 20.92 -15.43
C LYS A 442 15.92 21.40 -16.44
N ASP A 443 15.82 22.65 -16.84
CA ASP A 443 16.87 23.30 -17.63
C ASP A 443 18.09 23.61 -16.74
N VAL A 444 19.27 23.44 -17.34
CA VAL A 444 20.60 23.86 -16.84
C VAL A 444 21.40 24.30 -18.06
N ASN A 445 22.52 25.00 -17.89
CA ASN A 445 23.39 25.35 -19.02
C ASN A 445 23.99 24.09 -19.68
N ASP A 446 24.32 24.20 -20.97
CA ASP A 446 25.06 23.15 -21.67
C ASP A 446 26.56 23.27 -21.33
N TYR A 447 27.20 22.18 -20.91
CA TYR A 447 28.61 22.16 -20.50
C TYR A 447 29.42 21.17 -21.35
N VAL A 448 30.65 21.54 -21.71
CA VAL A 448 31.53 20.69 -22.54
C VAL A 448 32.60 19.98 -21.71
N LEU A 449 33.06 18.82 -22.19
CA LEU A 449 34.12 18.06 -21.52
C LEU A 449 35.43 18.87 -21.51
N GLY A 450 36.05 18.99 -20.33
CA GLY A 450 37.25 19.81 -20.11
C GLY A 450 36.97 21.29 -19.84
N GLU A 451 35.70 21.73 -19.82
CA GLU A 451 35.35 23.12 -19.48
C GLU A 451 35.72 23.46 -18.03
N GLN A 452 36.53 24.50 -17.84
CA GLN A 452 36.76 25.09 -16.52
C GLN A 452 35.61 26.06 -16.19
N LEU A 453 34.96 25.83 -15.05
CA LEU A 453 33.79 26.61 -14.64
C LEU A 453 34.19 27.92 -13.97
N LYS A 454 33.44 29.00 -14.25
CA LYS A 454 33.40 30.17 -13.38
C LYS A 454 32.48 29.85 -12.20
N SER A 455 33.06 29.27 -11.15
CA SER A 455 32.33 28.75 -9.99
C SER A 455 32.74 29.37 -8.67
N ARG A 456 31.83 29.31 -7.69
CA ARG A 456 32.08 29.52 -6.26
C ARG A 456 31.65 28.27 -5.49
N LEU A 457 32.41 27.89 -4.46
CA LEU A 457 32.00 26.89 -3.49
C LEU A 457 31.14 27.54 -2.39
N GLU A 458 30.14 26.82 -1.90
CA GLU A 458 29.32 27.20 -0.76
C GLU A 458 29.14 25.98 0.16
N MET A 459 29.25 26.19 1.48
CA MET A 459 29.06 25.17 2.50
C MET A 459 27.78 25.47 3.28
N ASP A 460 26.73 24.72 2.99
CA ASP A 460 25.45 24.83 3.67
C ASP A 460 25.48 24.09 5.01
N GLU A 461 25.03 24.75 6.08
CA GLU A 461 24.58 24.05 7.29
C GLU A 461 23.10 23.64 7.14
N HIS A 462 22.83 22.39 7.45
CA HIS A 462 21.51 21.78 7.43
C HIS A 462 21.29 20.95 8.70
N LYS A 463 20.06 20.45 8.86
CA LYS A 463 19.61 19.75 10.05
C LYS A 463 18.59 18.67 9.66
N THR A 464 18.70 17.46 10.22
CA THR A 464 17.80 16.36 9.85
C THR A 464 16.40 16.60 10.40
N GLU A 465 15.39 16.47 9.53
CA GLU A 465 13.99 16.62 9.90
C GLU A 465 13.33 15.25 10.20
N PRO A 466 12.37 15.20 11.13
CA PRO A 466 11.55 14.00 11.33
C PRO A 466 10.68 13.70 10.10
N PRO A 467 10.33 12.44 9.83
CA PRO A 467 9.40 12.11 8.75
C PRO A 467 8.03 12.77 8.99
N PRO A 468 7.30 13.22 7.96
CA PRO A 468 5.96 13.80 8.15
C PRO A 468 4.97 12.76 8.70
N PHE A 469 3.85 13.21 9.27
CA PHE A 469 2.74 12.31 9.59
C PHE A 469 2.26 11.56 8.33
N LEU A 470 1.62 10.40 8.51
CA LEU A 470 1.05 9.68 7.37
C LEU A 470 -0.08 10.51 6.76
N THR A 471 -0.04 10.74 5.44
CA THR A 471 -1.28 11.07 4.73
C THR A 471 -2.16 9.82 4.62
N GLU A 472 -3.43 10.02 4.28
CA GLU A 472 -4.32 8.89 4.01
C GLU A 472 -3.81 8.00 2.86
N SER A 473 -3.15 8.59 1.84
CA SER A 473 -2.47 7.87 0.76
C SER A 473 -1.29 7.02 1.24
N ASP A 474 -0.52 7.51 2.22
CA ASP A 474 0.60 6.75 2.79
C ASP A 474 0.11 5.57 3.63
N LEU A 475 -0.97 5.75 4.39
CA LEU A 475 -1.58 4.70 5.18
C LEU A 475 -2.16 3.58 4.29
N ILE A 476 -2.86 3.94 3.20
CA ILE A 476 -3.31 2.96 2.19
C ILE A 476 -2.12 2.21 1.59
N ALA A 477 -1.03 2.92 1.24
CA ALA A 477 0.16 2.31 0.67
C ALA A 477 0.88 1.37 1.66
N LEU A 478 0.88 1.67 2.96
CA LEU A 478 1.39 0.77 4.00
C LEU A 478 0.52 -0.47 4.19
N MET A 479 -0.81 -0.33 4.18
CA MET A 479 -1.73 -1.47 4.30
C MET A 479 -1.62 -2.42 3.10
N ASP A 480 -1.66 -1.90 1.87
CA ASP A 480 -1.44 -2.64 0.63
C ASP A 480 -0.07 -3.36 0.60
N LYS A 481 1.02 -2.64 0.91
CA LYS A 481 2.38 -3.21 0.98
C LYS A 481 2.51 -4.35 2.00
N ASN A 482 1.77 -4.29 3.10
CA ASN A 482 1.81 -5.32 4.15
C ASN A 482 0.76 -6.42 3.95
N GLY A 483 -0.18 -6.26 3.03
CA GLY A 483 -1.23 -7.26 2.74
C GLY A 483 -2.29 -7.34 3.84
N ILE A 484 -2.79 -6.21 4.33
CA ILE A 484 -3.95 -6.14 5.24
C ILE A 484 -5.05 -5.24 4.67
N GLY A 485 -6.31 -5.59 4.91
CA GLY A 485 -7.43 -4.85 4.33
C GLY A 485 -7.62 -5.13 2.82
N THR A 486 -7.32 -6.37 2.40
CA THR A 486 -7.56 -6.87 1.03
C THR A 486 -9.04 -6.83 0.65
N ASP A 487 -9.37 -7.20 -0.59
CA ASP A 487 -10.75 -7.18 -1.09
C ASP A 487 -11.37 -5.76 -0.99
N ALA A 488 -10.55 -4.74 -1.29
CA ALA A 488 -10.86 -3.30 -1.21
C ALA A 488 -11.18 -2.71 0.18
N THR A 489 -11.13 -3.49 1.27
CA THR A 489 -11.61 -3.08 2.61
C THR A 489 -10.77 -2.00 3.32
N ILE A 490 -9.55 -1.70 2.86
CA ILE A 490 -8.63 -0.67 3.42
C ILE A 490 -9.38 0.59 3.92
N HIS A 491 -10.19 1.19 3.04
CA HIS A 491 -10.89 2.45 3.29
C HIS A 491 -11.81 2.42 4.51
N GLU A 492 -12.43 1.26 4.80
CA GLU A 492 -13.28 1.09 5.98
C GLU A 492 -12.46 1.04 7.26
N HIS A 493 -11.29 0.41 7.26
CA HIS A 493 -10.45 0.32 8.46
C HIS A 493 -9.84 1.68 8.82
N ILE A 494 -9.47 2.47 7.82
CA ILE A 494 -9.04 3.87 7.97
C ILE A 494 -10.17 4.74 8.54
N GLN A 495 -11.42 4.53 8.12
CA GLN A 495 -12.59 5.17 8.70
C GLN A 495 -12.85 4.71 10.15
N LYS A 496 -12.83 3.40 10.42
CA LYS A 496 -13.10 2.82 11.74
C LYS A 496 -12.13 3.31 12.83
N ILE A 497 -10.86 3.60 12.52
CA ILE A 497 -9.94 4.22 13.52
C ILE A 497 -10.26 5.69 13.81
N GLN A 498 -10.96 6.39 12.91
CA GLN A 498 -11.40 7.78 13.11
C GLN A 498 -12.73 7.85 13.87
N GLU A 499 -13.71 7.02 13.49
CA GLU A 499 -15.02 6.90 14.17
C GLU A 499 -14.91 6.42 15.63
N ARG A 500 -13.79 5.78 15.99
CA ARG A 500 -13.47 5.31 17.35
C ARG A 500 -12.56 6.26 18.13
N GLU A 501 -12.24 7.43 17.56
CA GLU A 501 -11.38 8.45 18.18
C GLU A 501 -10.00 7.90 18.58
N TYR A 502 -9.40 7.07 17.72
CA TYR A 502 -8.04 6.53 17.89
C TYR A 502 -7.02 7.28 17.03
N ALA A 503 -7.47 7.85 15.92
CA ALA A 503 -6.78 8.85 15.14
C ALA A 503 -7.81 9.88 14.65
N ARG A 504 -7.35 11.05 14.22
CA ARG A 504 -8.16 12.04 13.49
C ARG A 504 -7.48 12.41 12.18
N LYS A 505 -8.25 12.95 11.23
CA LYS A 505 -7.69 13.60 10.05
C LYS A 505 -7.51 15.09 10.32
N GLU A 506 -6.30 15.60 10.11
CA GLU A 506 -5.95 17.01 10.29
C GLU A 506 -5.22 17.50 9.04
N GLY A 507 -5.88 18.36 8.27
CA GLY A 507 -5.45 18.70 6.91
C GLY A 507 -5.36 17.46 6.01
N ALA A 508 -4.15 17.19 5.49
CA ALA A 508 -3.86 16.01 4.68
C ALA A 508 -3.47 14.76 5.51
N PHE A 509 -3.20 14.92 6.80
CA PHE A 509 -2.56 13.91 7.64
C PHE A 509 -3.55 13.13 8.51
N ILE A 510 -3.20 11.89 8.84
CA ILE A 510 -3.83 11.07 9.87
C ILE A 510 -2.93 11.09 11.10
N ILE A 511 -3.43 11.60 12.21
CA ILE A 511 -2.68 11.85 13.46
C ILE A 511 -3.30 11.00 14.56
N PRO A 512 -2.51 10.22 15.32
CA PRO A 512 -3.06 9.35 16.34
C PRO A 512 -3.49 10.18 17.56
N GLU A 513 -4.64 9.83 18.12
CA GLU A 513 -5.12 10.45 19.35
C GLU A 513 -4.32 9.99 20.55
N LYS A 514 -4.32 10.81 21.61
CA LYS A 514 -3.66 10.49 22.89
C LYS A 514 -4.04 9.09 23.40
N PHE A 515 -5.30 8.69 23.23
CA PHE A 515 -5.77 7.36 23.59
C PHE A 515 -5.32 6.26 22.61
N GLY A 516 -5.29 6.53 21.30
CA GLY A 516 -4.78 5.57 20.32
C GLY A 516 -3.30 5.23 20.53
N ILE A 517 -2.48 6.24 20.87
CA ILE A 517 -1.08 6.04 21.27
C ILE A 517 -1.00 5.20 22.56
N ALA A 518 -1.79 5.55 23.59
CA ALA A 518 -1.82 4.81 24.85
C ALA A 518 -2.20 3.33 24.67
N LEU A 519 -3.20 3.05 23.83
CA LEU A 519 -3.69 1.71 23.55
C LEU A 519 -2.63 0.84 22.85
N ILE A 520 -2.01 1.36 21.79
CA ILE A 520 -0.94 0.66 21.06
C ILE A 520 0.28 0.42 21.95
N ARG A 521 0.71 1.41 22.75
CA ARG A 521 1.83 1.25 23.69
C ARG A 521 1.48 0.27 24.83
N GLY A 522 0.23 0.29 25.30
CA GLY A 522 -0.30 -0.65 26.31
C GLY A 522 -0.20 -2.11 25.85
N TYR A 523 -0.46 -2.41 24.57
CA TYR A 523 -0.20 -3.75 24.03
C TYR A 523 1.30 -4.05 23.91
N LYS A 524 2.10 -3.09 23.41
CA LYS A 524 3.56 -3.26 23.22
C LYS A 524 4.29 -3.61 24.52
N ILE A 525 3.97 -2.97 25.66
CA ILE A 525 4.62 -3.28 26.95
C ILE A 525 4.34 -4.71 27.45
N LEU A 526 3.22 -5.31 27.01
CA LEU A 526 2.87 -6.71 27.31
C LEU A 526 3.44 -7.70 26.27
N ASN A 527 4.30 -7.25 25.36
CA ASN A 527 4.79 -7.98 24.19
C ASN A 527 3.68 -8.47 23.23
N LEU A 528 2.49 -7.86 23.28
CA LEU A 528 1.35 -8.15 22.42
C LEU A 528 1.43 -7.33 21.14
N ASP A 529 1.91 -7.96 20.06
CA ASP A 529 2.13 -7.30 18.76
C ASP A 529 0.85 -7.18 17.91
N PHE A 530 -0.27 -6.78 18.54
CA PHE A 530 -1.52 -6.47 17.81
C PHE A 530 -1.38 -5.26 16.88
N SER A 531 -0.37 -4.42 17.09
CA SER A 531 0.00 -3.31 16.22
C SER A 531 0.68 -3.73 14.93
N GLY A 532 1.28 -4.93 14.89
CA GLY A 532 1.96 -5.45 13.71
C GLY A 532 0.97 -6.04 12.70
N PRO A 533 1.19 -5.87 11.38
CA PRO A 533 0.28 -6.40 10.37
C PRO A 533 0.32 -7.94 10.22
N VAL A 534 1.28 -8.63 10.86
CA VAL A 534 1.59 -10.05 10.62
C VAL A 534 0.37 -10.95 10.86
N LEU A 535 -0.26 -10.89 12.04
CA LEU A 535 -1.40 -11.76 12.36
C LEU A 535 -2.57 -11.56 11.38
N ARG A 536 -2.88 -10.31 11.02
CA ARG A 536 -3.96 -10.03 10.07
C ARG A 536 -3.59 -10.49 8.65
N LYS A 537 -2.34 -10.29 8.22
CA LYS A 537 -1.86 -10.75 6.91
C LYS A 537 -1.95 -12.27 6.78
N ASP A 538 -1.54 -13.00 7.81
CA ASP A 538 -1.60 -14.46 7.82
C ASP A 538 -3.07 -14.93 7.72
N LEU A 539 -4.02 -14.23 8.36
CA LEU A 539 -5.47 -14.42 8.16
C LEU A 539 -5.92 -14.10 6.72
N GLU A 540 -5.54 -12.96 6.11
CA GLU A 540 -5.92 -12.67 4.71
C GLU A 540 -5.38 -13.75 3.75
N ILE A 541 -4.19 -14.30 4.01
CA ILE A 541 -3.62 -15.41 3.23
C ILE A 541 -4.48 -16.68 3.40
N LYS A 542 -4.79 -17.08 4.64
CA LYS A 542 -5.65 -18.25 4.87
C LYS A 542 -7.07 -18.10 4.29
N LEU A 543 -7.62 -16.89 4.29
CA LEU A 543 -8.90 -16.59 3.62
C LEU A 543 -8.80 -16.81 2.09
N LYS A 544 -7.67 -16.48 1.46
CA LYS A 544 -7.41 -16.83 0.05
C LYS A 544 -7.27 -18.35 -0.13
N GLU A 545 -6.71 -19.09 0.83
CA GLU A 545 -6.68 -20.57 0.78
C GLU A 545 -8.06 -21.23 0.94
N VAL A 546 -9.00 -20.63 1.70
CA VAL A 546 -10.40 -21.08 1.72
C VAL A 546 -11.06 -20.88 0.35
N CYS A 547 -10.87 -19.73 -0.29
CA CYS A 547 -11.34 -19.49 -1.67
C CYS A 547 -10.75 -20.48 -2.69
N ASN A 548 -9.52 -20.94 -2.47
CA ASN A 548 -8.82 -21.92 -3.31
C ASN A 548 -9.21 -23.38 -3.02
N LEU A 549 -10.07 -23.65 -2.03
CA LEU A 549 -10.40 -24.99 -1.49
C LEU A 549 -9.19 -25.76 -0.90
N ASN A 550 -8.11 -25.04 -0.55
CA ASN A 550 -6.92 -25.60 0.11
C ASN A 550 -7.04 -25.67 1.64
N LEU A 551 -8.04 -25.00 2.22
CA LEU A 551 -8.28 -24.93 3.67
C LEU A 551 -9.79 -24.91 3.95
N GLU A 552 -10.26 -25.69 4.92
CA GLU A 552 -11.66 -25.64 5.33
C GLU A 552 -11.98 -24.41 6.20
N LYS A 553 -13.16 -23.81 5.97
CA LYS A 553 -13.70 -22.71 6.80
C LYS A 553 -13.60 -23.00 8.30
N ASN A 554 -14.05 -24.19 8.71
CA ASN A 554 -14.11 -24.56 10.13
C ASN A 554 -12.71 -24.78 10.71
N GLN A 555 -11.74 -25.25 9.92
CA GLN A 555 -10.34 -25.34 10.35
C GLN A 555 -9.76 -23.95 10.57
N LEU A 556 -9.92 -23.04 9.59
CA LEU A 556 -9.48 -21.64 9.69
C LEU A 556 -10.02 -20.97 10.97
N VAL A 557 -11.33 -21.02 11.17
CA VAL A 557 -11.99 -20.39 12.32
C VAL A 557 -11.43 -20.93 13.65
N ASN A 558 -11.24 -22.26 13.76
CA ASN A 558 -10.69 -22.87 14.97
C ASN A 558 -9.20 -22.52 15.21
N GLU A 559 -8.37 -22.44 14.18
CA GLU A 559 -6.95 -22.07 14.31
C GLU A 559 -6.78 -20.63 14.81
N GLU A 560 -7.56 -19.69 14.25
CA GLU A 560 -7.46 -18.27 14.59
C GLU A 560 -8.08 -17.98 15.96
N ILE A 561 -9.20 -18.61 16.32
CA ILE A 561 -9.75 -18.57 17.68
C ILE A 561 -8.69 -19.02 18.70
N ARG A 562 -8.03 -20.16 18.48
CA ARG A 562 -6.97 -20.68 19.36
C ARG A 562 -5.74 -19.77 19.43
N THR A 563 -5.50 -18.94 18.42
CA THR A 563 -4.38 -18.00 18.34
C THR A 563 -4.70 -16.72 19.08
N TYR A 564 -5.85 -16.11 18.81
CA TYR A 564 -6.30 -14.88 19.48
C TYR A 564 -6.68 -15.09 20.95
N HIS A 565 -7.22 -16.26 21.34
CA HIS A 565 -7.50 -16.57 22.75
C HIS A 565 -6.22 -16.54 23.61
N LYS A 566 -5.11 -17.11 23.13
CA LYS A 566 -3.83 -17.08 23.86
C LYS A 566 -3.28 -15.67 24.06
N LEU A 567 -3.54 -14.78 23.09
CA LEU A 567 -3.16 -13.37 23.18
C LEU A 567 -4.11 -12.59 24.11
N TYR A 568 -5.37 -12.98 24.18
CA TYR A 568 -6.35 -12.49 25.17
C TYR A 568 -5.96 -12.92 26.59
N ASP A 569 -5.55 -14.18 26.79
CA ASP A 569 -5.15 -14.70 28.11
C ASP A 569 -3.98 -13.88 28.70
N ILE A 570 -2.96 -13.58 27.88
CA ILE A 570 -1.83 -12.72 28.27
C ILE A 570 -2.30 -11.31 28.65
N LEU A 571 -3.21 -10.71 27.87
CA LEU A 571 -3.76 -9.39 28.14
C LEU A 571 -4.55 -9.37 29.46
N LYS A 572 -5.40 -10.37 29.70
CA LYS A 572 -6.22 -10.50 30.91
C LYS A 572 -5.37 -10.74 32.16
N GLN A 573 -4.36 -11.61 32.07
CA GLN A 573 -3.40 -11.84 33.16
C GLN A 573 -2.64 -10.57 33.55
N ASN A 574 -2.42 -9.64 32.61
CA ASN A 574 -1.70 -8.39 32.82
C ASN A 574 -2.61 -7.15 32.86
N GLN A 575 -3.91 -7.32 33.13
CA GLN A 575 -4.90 -6.25 33.06
C GLN A 575 -4.60 -5.04 33.95
N GLY A 576 -3.97 -5.24 35.11
CA GLY A 576 -3.52 -4.15 35.99
C GLY A 576 -2.45 -3.29 35.32
N ASN A 577 -1.35 -3.91 34.86
CA ASN A 577 -0.27 -3.24 34.12
C ASN A 577 -0.79 -2.47 32.89
N PHE A 578 -1.78 -3.04 32.18
CA PHE A 578 -2.44 -2.41 31.04
C PHE A 578 -3.26 -1.17 31.45
N TYR A 579 -4.11 -1.30 32.48
CA TYR A 579 -4.90 -0.21 33.04
C TYR A 579 -4.01 0.93 33.54
N ASP A 580 -3.00 0.61 34.36
CA ASP A 580 -2.12 1.60 34.98
C ASP A 580 -1.29 2.35 33.93
N PHE A 581 -0.75 1.66 32.93
CA PHE A 581 -0.06 2.30 31.82
C PHE A 581 -0.96 3.30 31.08
N ILE A 582 -2.17 2.89 30.68
CA ILE A 582 -3.10 3.75 29.93
C ILE A 582 -3.58 4.91 30.81
N SER A 583 -3.91 4.64 32.08
CA SER A 583 -4.31 5.63 33.09
C SER A 583 -3.24 6.70 33.29
N ASN A 584 -1.98 6.31 33.46
CA ASN A 584 -0.87 7.23 33.66
C ASN A 584 -0.52 8.00 32.38
N TYR A 585 -0.57 7.37 31.20
CA TYR A 585 -0.36 8.05 29.92
C TYR A 585 -1.44 9.11 29.64
N ILE A 586 -2.71 8.78 29.90
CA ILE A 586 -3.84 9.70 29.74
C ILE A 586 -3.77 10.88 30.72
N LYS A 587 -3.23 10.69 31.93
CA LYS A 587 -2.99 11.78 32.89
C LYS A 587 -1.83 12.70 32.50
N THR A 588 -0.72 12.15 31.98
CA THR A 588 0.56 12.88 31.85
C THR A 588 0.83 13.53 30.47
N SER A 589 0.46 12.88 29.36
CA SER A 589 0.95 13.28 28.01
C SER A 589 0.22 14.49 27.38
N ASN A 590 0.54 15.72 27.78
CA ASN A 590 -0.18 16.94 27.35
C ASN A 590 0.58 17.94 26.45
N ARG A 591 1.78 17.65 25.90
CA ARG A 591 2.67 18.73 25.35
C ARG A 591 3.39 18.55 24.01
N LEU A 592 3.21 17.45 23.26
CA LEU A 592 3.94 17.21 21.99
C LEU A 592 3.13 17.48 20.71
N ILE A 593 1.94 16.87 20.57
CA ILE A 593 1.12 16.91 19.34
C ILE A 593 0.85 18.36 18.87
N GLU A 594 0.32 19.20 19.75
CA GLU A 594 -0.03 20.60 19.45
C GLU A 594 1.17 21.46 19.02
N LYS A 595 2.36 21.21 19.56
CA LYS A 595 3.56 22.03 19.28
C LYS A 595 4.07 21.85 17.85
N ARG A 596 3.96 20.65 17.27
CA ARG A 596 4.34 20.41 15.88
C ARG A 596 3.22 20.75 14.90
N LEU A 597 1.95 20.57 15.29
CA LEU A 597 0.80 21.04 14.50
C LEU A 597 0.85 22.55 14.23
N LYS A 598 1.14 23.37 15.24
CA LYS A 598 1.32 24.82 15.08
C LYS A 598 2.50 25.21 14.18
N ARG A 599 3.49 24.33 13.97
CA ARG A 599 4.60 24.56 13.01
C ARG A 599 4.21 24.16 11.58
N VAL A 600 3.48 23.06 11.41
CA VAL A 600 3.03 22.59 10.08
C VAL A 600 1.86 23.41 9.54
N GLY A 601 0.98 23.92 10.41
CA GLY A 601 -0.07 24.88 10.06
C GLY A 601 0.36 26.35 10.12
N GLY A 602 1.58 26.64 10.59
CA GLY A 602 2.15 27.98 10.76
C GLY A 602 3.15 28.36 9.67
N GLY A 603 3.02 27.80 8.46
CA GLY A 603 3.87 28.13 7.31
C GLY A 603 3.49 29.47 6.67
N GLY A 604 3.67 30.57 7.42
CA GLY A 604 3.42 31.93 6.96
C GLY A 604 4.21 32.95 7.77
N ASP A 605 5.24 33.54 7.13
CA ASP A 605 5.96 34.76 7.46
C ASP A 605 6.32 35.06 8.93
N GLU A 606 7.38 34.39 9.42
CA GLU A 606 8.35 35.01 10.35
C GLU A 606 9.77 34.94 9.76
N GLY A 607 9.95 35.61 8.61
CA GLY A 607 11.25 35.93 8.02
C GLY A 607 11.68 37.36 8.39
N GLY A 608 12.96 37.57 8.71
CA GLY A 608 13.46 38.83 9.26
C GLY A 608 13.30 40.04 8.32
N ASN A 609 12.87 41.18 8.89
CA ASN A 609 12.68 42.45 8.20
C ASN A 609 14.01 43.02 7.65
N ASN A 610 14.09 43.20 6.32
CA ASN A 610 14.90 44.26 5.70
C ASN A 610 14.56 44.50 4.21
N GLY A 611 14.11 45.71 3.87
CA GLY A 611 14.63 46.40 2.66
C GLY A 611 13.96 46.24 1.28
N GLY A 612 12.64 46.39 1.15
CA GLY A 612 11.95 47.09 0.03
C GLY A 612 12.05 46.60 -1.44
N GLY A 613 10.92 46.54 -2.16
CA GLY A 613 10.92 46.30 -3.62
C GLY A 613 9.57 45.98 -4.29
N SER A 614 8.78 47.02 -4.60
CA SER A 614 7.72 47.10 -5.64
C SER A 614 7.07 45.83 -6.26
N GLY A 615 5.89 45.45 -5.73
CA GLY A 615 4.62 45.25 -6.46
C GLY A 615 4.50 44.37 -7.73
N GLY A 616 3.55 43.42 -7.72
CA GLY A 616 3.14 42.69 -8.94
C GLY A 616 2.26 41.44 -8.74
N GLY A 617 1.07 41.57 -8.13
CA GLY A 617 0.20 40.42 -7.85
C GLY A 617 -0.56 39.88 -9.07
N VAL A 618 -0.39 38.59 -9.42
CA VAL A 618 -1.12 37.92 -10.52
C VAL A 618 -2.03 36.82 -9.97
N THR A 619 -3.35 36.99 -10.15
CA THR A 619 -4.36 35.97 -9.78
C THR A 619 -4.71 35.06 -10.95
N LEU A 620 -4.42 33.75 -10.81
CA LEU A 620 -4.76 32.75 -11.82
C LEU A 620 -6.28 32.48 -11.89
N LYS A 621 -6.94 33.06 -12.89
CA LYS A 621 -8.36 32.76 -13.20
C LYS A 621 -8.51 31.42 -13.95
N ARG A 622 -9.66 30.77 -13.74
CA ARG A 622 -10.09 29.58 -14.50
C ARG A 622 -10.27 29.94 -16.00
N PRO A 623 -9.89 29.07 -16.94
CA PRO A 623 -10.24 29.24 -18.35
C PRO A 623 -11.75 28.99 -18.56
N ASN A 624 -12.33 29.70 -19.54
CA ASN A 624 -13.69 29.47 -20.01
C ASN A 624 -13.70 29.36 -21.55
N ILE A 625 -14.69 28.67 -22.13
CA ILE A 625 -14.62 28.17 -23.51
C ILE A 625 -15.37 29.09 -24.49
N THR A 626 -14.73 29.47 -25.59
CA THR A 626 -15.38 29.94 -26.84
C THR A 626 -14.72 29.32 -28.08
N LYS A 627 -15.44 29.32 -29.21
CA LYS A 627 -15.06 28.67 -30.50
C LYS A 627 -15.04 29.71 -31.66
N PRO A 628 -14.54 29.35 -32.86
CA PRO A 628 -13.77 30.29 -33.69
C PRO A 628 -14.53 30.90 -34.88
N THR A 629 -13.87 31.86 -35.53
CA THR A 629 -14.14 32.34 -36.89
C THR A 629 -12.89 32.21 -37.78
N THR A 630 -13.06 32.33 -39.10
CA THR A 630 -12.07 31.92 -40.12
C THR A 630 -11.77 33.01 -41.15
N LYS A 631 -10.53 33.05 -41.68
CA LYS A 631 -10.19 33.00 -43.12
C LYS A 631 -8.67 33.11 -43.38
N ALA A 632 -8.24 32.64 -44.56
CA ALA A 632 -6.88 32.76 -45.14
C ALA A 632 -6.90 33.87 -46.25
N PRO A 633 -5.89 34.10 -47.14
CA PRO A 633 -4.80 33.24 -47.67
C PRO A 633 -3.39 33.92 -47.54
N THR A 634 -2.27 33.65 -48.26
CA THR A 634 -2.03 33.12 -49.63
C THR A 634 -0.56 32.65 -49.85
N THR A 635 -0.36 31.68 -50.77
CA THR A 635 0.78 31.35 -51.70
C THR A 635 2.19 31.99 -51.56
N ARG A 636 3.32 31.43 -52.08
CA ARG A 636 3.54 30.55 -53.27
C ARG A 636 4.84 29.71 -53.21
N LEU A 637 5.17 28.96 -54.28
CA LEU A 637 6.27 27.98 -54.39
C LEU A 637 7.57 28.50 -55.03
N THR A 638 8.72 27.93 -54.62
CA THR A 638 10.06 27.86 -55.27
C THR A 638 10.98 26.91 -54.44
N THR A 639 11.96 26.11 -54.92
CA THR A 639 12.27 25.51 -56.25
C THR A 639 13.09 24.18 -56.07
N LYS A 640 13.96 23.79 -57.02
CA LYS A 640 14.94 22.66 -57.07
C LYS A 640 16.07 23.06 -58.07
N PRO A 641 17.17 22.30 -58.36
CA PRO A 641 17.79 21.09 -57.75
C PRO A 641 19.37 21.18 -57.67
N THR A 642 20.08 20.04 -57.83
CA THR A 642 21.56 19.80 -58.02
C THR A 642 22.48 19.87 -56.78
N THR A 643 23.54 19.05 -56.62
CA THR A 643 24.19 18.03 -57.49
C THR A 643 24.71 16.79 -56.71
N ARG A 644 25.12 15.73 -57.42
CA ARG A 644 25.89 14.54 -56.96
C ARG A 644 27.39 14.71 -57.38
N PRO A 645 28.37 13.80 -57.11
CA PRO A 645 28.31 12.43 -56.55
C PRO A 645 29.08 12.32 -55.19
N THR A 646 29.83 11.30 -54.70
CA THR A 646 30.40 10.04 -55.28
C THR A 646 30.68 8.94 -54.20
N THR A 647 31.59 8.02 -54.50
CA THR A 647 32.10 6.79 -53.84
C THR A 647 33.31 7.06 -52.91
N THR A 648 33.83 6.17 -52.03
CA THR A 648 34.09 4.71 -52.16
C THR A 648 33.92 3.86 -50.87
N ARG A 649 33.92 2.53 -51.08
CA ARG A 649 33.90 1.37 -50.14
C ARG A 649 35.34 0.75 -50.13
N PRO A 650 35.70 -0.41 -49.50
CA PRO A 650 34.99 -1.29 -48.54
C PRO A 650 35.88 -1.90 -47.39
N THR A 651 35.33 -2.90 -46.65
CA THR A 651 36.03 -4.03 -45.93
C THR A 651 37.00 -3.72 -44.76
N SER A 652 37.41 -4.66 -43.88
CA SER A 652 36.77 -5.85 -43.23
C SER A 652 37.75 -6.51 -42.21
N LYS A 653 37.25 -7.44 -41.37
CA LYS A 653 37.97 -8.47 -40.57
C LYS A 653 38.57 -8.09 -39.19
N ALA A 654 38.37 -9.02 -38.26
CA ALA A 654 39.23 -9.40 -37.12
C ALA A 654 39.81 -10.82 -37.42
N PRO A 655 40.57 -11.55 -36.56
CA PRO A 655 41.10 -11.27 -35.21
C PRO A 655 42.66 -11.32 -35.15
N THR A 656 43.38 -11.55 -34.04
CA THR A 656 43.74 -12.89 -33.49
C THR A 656 44.55 -12.77 -32.16
N ILE A 657 44.82 -13.90 -31.49
CA ILE A 657 45.42 -14.13 -30.15
C ILE A 657 46.96 -14.35 -30.19
N THR A 658 47.69 -13.99 -29.11
CA THR A 658 48.92 -14.65 -28.50
C THR A 658 49.54 -13.72 -27.43
N THR A 659 50.32 -14.07 -26.38
CA THR A 659 50.37 -15.12 -25.31
C THR A 659 51.77 -15.09 -24.65
N ASN A 660 51.89 -14.69 -23.37
CA ASN A 660 52.95 -15.06 -22.38
C ASN A 660 54.46 -14.75 -22.66
N PRO A 661 55.43 -14.98 -21.72
CA PRO A 661 55.36 -15.08 -20.24
C PRO A 661 56.51 -14.35 -19.44
N ASN A 662 56.41 -14.36 -18.09
CA ASN A 662 57.46 -14.43 -17.03
C ASN A 662 58.74 -13.55 -16.99
N ARG A 663 58.96 -12.87 -15.84
CA ARG A 663 60.16 -13.05 -14.99
C ARG A 663 59.90 -12.68 -13.51
N GLU A 664 60.89 -12.83 -12.61
CA GLU A 664 60.67 -13.23 -11.21
C GLU A 664 61.16 -12.26 -10.10
N LEU A 665 60.56 -12.43 -8.91
CA LEU A 665 61.11 -12.37 -7.53
C LEU A 665 62.00 -11.20 -7.05
N THR A 666 61.62 -10.63 -5.90
CA THR A 666 62.50 -10.57 -4.69
C THR A 666 61.71 -10.29 -3.40
N ASN A 667 62.19 -10.76 -2.25
CA ASN A 667 61.52 -10.69 -0.94
C ASN A 667 62.00 -9.51 -0.06
N ARG A 668 61.15 -9.05 0.88
CA ARG A 668 61.55 -8.69 2.26
C ARG A 668 60.36 -8.52 3.23
N GLU A 669 60.59 -8.85 4.50
CA GLU A 669 59.58 -8.96 5.57
C GLU A 669 59.52 -7.73 6.52
N PRO A 670 58.43 -7.59 7.34
CA PRO A 670 58.16 -6.39 8.14
C PRO A 670 58.78 -6.35 9.54
N LYS A 671 58.87 -5.14 10.13
CA LYS A 671 59.32 -4.91 11.52
C LYS A 671 58.17 -4.96 12.55
N LYS A 672 58.48 -5.49 13.74
CA LYS A 672 57.57 -5.73 14.88
C LYS A 672 57.33 -4.46 15.73
N ARG A 673 56.21 -4.44 16.47
CA ARG A 673 56.08 -3.74 17.77
C ARG A 673 55.62 -4.75 18.85
N LYS A 674 55.92 -4.46 20.11
CA LYS A 674 55.69 -5.34 21.29
C LYS A 674 54.40 -4.94 22.06
N PRO A 675 53.89 -5.78 22.99
CA PRO A 675 52.52 -5.70 23.49
C PRO A 675 52.34 -4.76 24.70
N THR A 676 51.07 -4.49 25.02
CA THR A 676 50.61 -3.95 26.31
C THR A 676 49.85 -5.04 27.06
N GLU A 677 50.13 -5.22 28.35
CA GLU A 677 49.46 -6.21 29.20
C GLU A 677 48.06 -5.74 29.62
N GLN A 678 47.16 -6.68 29.91
CA GLN A 678 45.90 -6.41 30.62
C GLN A 678 45.67 -7.46 31.72
N ILE A 679 45.03 -7.01 32.80
CA ILE A 679 45.09 -7.65 34.13
C ILE A 679 44.14 -8.85 34.23
N PHE A 680 44.61 -9.93 34.88
CA PHE A 680 43.80 -11.10 35.20
C PHE A 680 42.91 -10.85 36.43
N ASN A 681 41.59 -10.92 36.27
CA ASN A 681 40.68 -11.15 37.40
C ASN A 681 40.53 -12.65 37.65
N LYS A 682 40.76 -13.08 38.90
CA LYS A 682 40.57 -14.48 39.35
C LYS A 682 39.17 -14.67 39.93
N GLU A 683 38.30 -15.37 39.22
CA GLU A 683 37.19 -16.12 39.82
C GLU A 683 37.17 -17.55 39.26
N ASN A 684 37.89 -18.46 39.92
CA ASN A 684 37.85 -19.89 39.60
C ASN A 684 36.60 -20.52 40.24
N LYS A 685 35.48 -20.50 39.52
CA LYS A 685 34.52 -21.62 39.56
C LYS A 685 34.93 -22.62 38.49
N GLU A 686 34.66 -23.91 38.70
CA GLU A 686 35.06 -24.97 37.77
C GLU A 686 34.56 -24.67 36.36
N ASN A 687 35.49 -24.48 35.43
CA ASN A 687 35.17 -23.99 34.10
C ASN A 687 34.63 -25.12 33.23
N LYS A 688 33.31 -25.30 33.30
CA LYS A 688 32.55 -26.38 32.67
C LYS A 688 32.70 -26.46 31.14
N PHE A 689 33.26 -25.42 30.50
CA PHE A 689 33.42 -25.33 29.06
C PHE A 689 34.88 -25.47 28.63
N HIS A 690 35.17 -26.59 27.96
CA HIS A 690 36.46 -26.86 27.33
C HIS A 690 36.39 -26.56 25.83
N CYS A 691 37.49 -26.09 25.25
CA CYS A 691 37.61 -25.82 23.83
C CYS A 691 37.96 -27.09 23.03
N ASN A 692 37.79 -27.03 21.71
CA ASN A 692 38.16 -28.09 20.76
C ASN A 692 39.65 -28.53 20.86
N CYS A 693 40.51 -27.73 21.50
CA CYS A 693 41.92 -28.04 21.76
C CYS A 693 42.21 -28.53 23.20
N GLY A 694 41.18 -28.92 23.96
CA GLY A 694 41.29 -29.42 25.34
C GLY A 694 41.57 -28.36 26.42
N LYS A 695 41.90 -27.11 26.06
CA LYS A 695 42.09 -26.01 27.02
C LYS A 695 40.73 -25.48 27.54
N PRO A 696 40.62 -25.00 28.80
CA PRO A 696 39.42 -24.31 29.29
C PRO A 696 39.10 -23.02 28.49
N ALA A 697 37.82 -22.71 28.32
CA ALA A 697 37.35 -21.58 27.53
C ALA A 697 37.20 -20.28 28.36
N ILE A 698 37.71 -19.16 27.87
CA ILE A 698 37.67 -17.87 28.58
C ILE A 698 36.32 -17.18 28.33
N LYS A 699 35.60 -16.79 29.38
CA LYS A 699 34.41 -15.93 29.31
C LYS A 699 34.83 -14.49 28.96
N SER A 700 34.12 -13.83 28.06
CA SER A 700 34.44 -12.49 27.55
C SER A 700 33.19 -11.77 27.06
N GLU A 701 33.25 -10.44 27.02
CA GLU A 701 32.14 -9.57 26.62
C GLU A 701 32.35 -8.98 25.21
N THR A 702 31.29 -8.89 24.41
CA THR A 702 31.28 -8.21 23.11
C THR A 702 31.31 -6.69 23.27
N LYS A 703 32.35 -6.04 22.74
CA LYS A 703 32.61 -4.60 22.94
C LYS A 703 31.95 -3.69 21.89
N SER A 704 31.39 -4.24 20.79
CA SER A 704 30.81 -3.47 19.67
C SER A 704 29.74 -4.25 18.87
N GLY A 705 28.98 -3.54 18.04
CA GLY A 705 27.91 -4.07 17.16
C GLY A 705 26.59 -4.42 17.88
N ASP A 706 25.63 -4.97 17.15
CA ASP A 706 24.27 -5.41 17.60
C ASP A 706 24.26 -6.33 18.85
N ASN A 707 25.41 -6.86 19.21
CA ASN A 707 25.59 -7.78 20.34
C ASN A 707 26.36 -7.16 21.50
N LYS A 708 26.68 -5.85 21.50
CA LYS A 708 27.44 -5.19 22.59
C LYS A 708 26.85 -5.50 23.97
N GLY A 709 27.69 -5.86 24.94
CA GLY A 709 27.28 -6.23 26.31
C GLY A 709 26.94 -7.70 26.54
N LYS A 710 27.18 -8.60 25.57
CA LYS A 710 26.87 -10.04 25.69
C LYS A 710 28.09 -10.88 26.04
N MET A 711 27.89 -11.81 26.96
CA MET A 711 28.92 -12.76 27.39
C MET A 711 29.01 -13.97 26.46
N TYR A 712 30.24 -14.37 26.12
CA TYR A 712 30.56 -15.57 25.33
C TYR A 712 31.82 -16.24 25.87
N TYR A 713 31.97 -17.54 25.61
CA TYR A 713 33.18 -18.32 25.85
C TYR A 713 33.96 -18.49 24.56
N THR A 714 35.28 -18.34 24.60
CA THR A 714 36.19 -18.55 23.46
C THR A 714 37.51 -19.20 23.89
N CYS A 715 38.25 -19.76 22.95
CA CYS A 715 39.57 -20.31 23.23
C CYS A 715 40.62 -19.24 23.59
N PRO A 716 41.50 -19.47 24.58
CA PRO A 716 42.67 -18.60 24.87
C PRO A 716 43.55 -18.33 23.65
N GLU A 717 43.69 -19.32 22.78
CA GLU A 717 44.44 -19.25 21.51
C GLU A 717 43.73 -18.42 20.41
N GLY A 718 42.52 -17.94 20.67
CA GLY A 718 41.69 -17.18 19.74
C GLY A 718 40.88 -18.04 18.76
N VAL A 719 39.74 -17.49 18.33
CA VAL A 719 38.79 -18.15 17.40
C VAL A 719 39.48 -18.64 16.13
N LYS A 720 40.45 -17.89 15.58
CA LYS A 720 41.17 -18.24 14.34
C LYS A 720 42.01 -19.53 14.42
N LYS A 721 42.44 -19.96 15.61
CA LYS A 721 43.21 -21.22 15.78
C LYS A 721 42.33 -22.41 16.15
N CYS A 722 41.31 -22.21 16.99
CA CYS A 722 40.57 -23.30 17.61
C CYS A 722 39.11 -23.43 17.11
N GLY A 723 38.55 -22.40 16.49
CA GLY A 723 37.13 -22.33 16.09
C GLY A 723 36.13 -22.27 17.25
N TYR A 724 36.53 -22.51 18.50
CA TYR A 724 35.62 -22.60 19.64
C TYR A 724 35.03 -21.24 20.04
N PHE A 725 33.70 -21.18 20.00
CA PHE A 725 32.88 -20.04 20.43
C PHE A 725 31.52 -20.57 20.91
N LYS A 726 31.08 -20.17 22.11
CA LYS A 726 29.73 -20.47 22.64
C LYS A 726 29.18 -19.25 23.37
N TRP A 727 27.93 -18.86 23.15
CA TRP A 727 27.30 -17.79 23.94
C TRP A 727 27.06 -18.26 25.38
N ALA A 728 27.16 -17.35 26.36
CA ALA A 728 26.75 -17.65 27.72
C ALA A 728 25.23 -17.44 27.84
N SER A 729 24.45 -18.50 27.61
CA SER A 729 23.04 -18.58 28.00
C SER A 729 22.96 -19.02 29.47
N GLU A 730 22.12 -18.37 30.28
CA GLU A 730 22.11 -18.59 31.74
C GLU A 730 21.01 -19.58 32.19
N ASP A 731 19.88 -19.69 31.46
CA ASP A 731 18.74 -20.57 31.82
C ASP A 731 18.25 -21.49 30.67
N GLY A 732 19.01 -21.67 29.59
CA GLY A 732 18.64 -22.54 28.45
C GLY A 732 17.43 -22.07 27.60
N LYS A 733 16.81 -20.92 27.94
CA LYS A 733 15.68 -20.32 27.21
C LYS A 733 16.13 -19.46 26.04
N CYS A 734 15.25 -19.28 25.05
CA CYS A 734 15.49 -18.37 23.93
C CYS A 734 15.45 -16.89 24.36
N HIS A 735 16.03 -15.99 23.55
CA HIS A 735 16.03 -14.53 23.79
C HIS A 735 14.65 -13.87 23.94
N CYS A 736 13.55 -14.60 23.75
CA CYS A 736 12.17 -14.12 23.96
C CYS A 736 11.43 -14.91 25.05
N GLY A 737 12.12 -15.60 25.96
CA GLY A 737 11.55 -16.31 27.10
C GLY A 737 10.89 -17.67 26.81
N PHE A 738 10.71 -18.02 25.54
CA PHE A 738 10.21 -19.34 25.11
C PHE A 738 11.30 -20.40 25.16
N ASP A 739 10.88 -21.65 25.36
CA ASP A 739 11.77 -22.81 25.27
C ASP A 739 12.22 -23.07 23.82
N PRO A 740 13.45 -23.54 23.60
CA PRO A 740 13.90 -23.98 22.29
C PRO A 740 13.25 -25.32 21.89
N ILE A 741 13.33 -25.63 20.59
CA ILE A 741 13.10 -26.95 20.03
C ILE A 741 14.39 -27.43 19.35
N GLU A 742 14.73 -28.70 19.58
CA GLU A 742 15.87 -29.36 18.95
C GLU A 742 15.51 -29.86 17.54
N LEU A 743 16.42 -29.65 16.58
CA LEU A 743 16.25 -29.96 15.16
C LEU A 743 17.54 -30.54 14.59
N VAL A 744 17.42 -31.36 13.54
CA VAL A 744 18.58 -31.94 12.84
C VAL A 744 18.91 -31.12 11.59
N SER A 745 20.16 -30.69 11.47
CA SER A 745 20.67 -29.93 10.33
C SER A 745 20.76 -30.78 9.06
N LYS A 746 20.40 -30.17 7.92
CA LYS A 746 20.36 -30.82 6.59
C LYS A 746 21.34 -30.19 5.58
N THR A 747 22.10 -29.17 5.96
CA THR A 747 23.11 -28.55 5.09
C THR A 747 24.34 -29.44 4.98
N GLU A 748 25.00 -29.48 3.81
CA GLU A 748 26.09 -30.42 3.52
C GLU A 748 27.19 -30.42 4.59
N ASN A 749 27.68 -29.23 4.96
CA ASN A 749 28.75 -29.06 5.95
C ASN A 749 28.36 -29.36 7.41
N ASN A 750 27.07 -29.59 7.71
CA ASN A 750 26.59 -29.91 9.06
C ASN A 750 25.46 -30.96 9.04
N LYS A 751 25.47 -31.90 8.07
CA LYS A 751 24.37 -32.86 7.87
C LYS A 751 24.30 -33.85 9.04
N GLY A 752 23.15 -33.94 9.70
CA GLY A 752 22.94 -34.81 10.87
C GLY A 752 23.25 -34.16 12.23
N ARG A 753 23.87 -32.96 12.26
CA ARG A 753 24.21 -32.26 13.51
C ARG A 753 22.97 -31.63 14.15
N ARG A 754 22.83 -31.73 15.48
CA ARG A 754 21.63 -31.31 16.23
C ARG A 754 21.76 -29.86 16.71
N PHE A 755 20.70 -29.06 16.59
CA PHE A 755 20.70 -27.64 16.96
C PHE A 755 19.38 -27.22 17.62
N LEU A 756 19.47 -26.27 18.55
CA LEU A 756 18.36 -25.62 19.22
C LEU A 756 17.94 -24.36 18.45
N LYS A 757 16.64 -24.21 18.20
CA LYS A 757 16.03 -23.00 17.63
C LYS A 757 14.79 -22.61 18.43
N CYS A 758 14.42 -21.34 18.46
CA CYS A 758 13.20 -20.94 19.16
C CYS A 758 11.93 -21.56 18.54
N LYS A 759 11.07 -22.13 19.41
CA LYS A 759 9.77 -22.74 19.07
C LYS A 759 8.67 -21.72 18.73
N LYS A 760 8.93 -20.42 18.85
CA LYS A 760 7.96 -19.34 18.62
C LYS A 760 7.52 -19.27 17.14
N ALA A 761 6.27 -19.59 16.88
CA ALA A 761 5.71 -19.70 15.53
C ALA A 761 5.65 -18.38 14.74
N TYR A 762 5.47 -17.24 15.42
CA TYR A 762 5.29 -15.92 14.79
C TYR A 762 6.34 -14.92 15.28
N LYS A 763 6.92 -14.15 14.35
CA LYS A 763 8.05 -13.22 14.54
C LYS A 763 9.34 -13.93 15.01
N PRO A 764 10.29 -14.25 14.09
CA PRO A 764 11.39 -15.17 14.37
C PRO A 764 12.37 -14.62 15.40
N CYS A 765 12.40 -15.23 16.58
CA CYS A 765 13.50 -15.03 17.52
C CYS A 765 14.79 -15.58 16.90
N LYS A 766 15.83 -14.72 16.77
CA LYS A 766 17.16 -15.10 16.24
C LYS A 766 17.98 -15.98 17.20
N PHE A 767 17.33 -16.72 18.10
CA PHE A 767 18.01 -17.69 18.96
C PHE A 767 18.37 -18.94 18.16
N PHE A 768 19.65 -19.28 18.20
CA PHE A 768 20.24 -20.48 17.62
C PHE A 768 21.42 -20.89 18.51
N GLU A 769 21.44 -22.16 18.91
CA GLU A 769 22.58 -22.79 19.60
C GLU A 769 22.77 -24.19 19.00
N TRP A 770 24.00 -24.69 18.90
CA TRP A 770 24.19 -26.13 18.61
C TRP A 770 23.87 -26.94 19.87
N ALA A 771 23.34 -28.16 19.70
CA ALA A 771 22.97 -29.05 20.81
C ALA A 771 24.14 -29.97 21.24
N ASP A 772 25.37 -29.47 21.05
CA ASP A 772 26.66 -30.08 21.39
C ASP A 772 27.61 -29.08 22.09
#